data_AF-A0A7L5HLT1-F1
#
_entry.id   AF-A0A7L5HLT1-F1
#
_cell.length_a   1.000
_cell.length_b   1.000
_cell.length_c   1.000
_cell.angle_alpha   90.00
_cell.angle_beta   90.00
_cell.angle_gamma   90.00
#
_symmetry.space_group_name_H-M   'P 1'
#
loop_
_entity.id
_entity.type
_entity.pdbx_description
1 polymer ?
#
loop_
_entity_poly.entity_id
_entity_poly.type
_entity_poly.pdbx_seq_one_letter_code
_entity_poly.pdbx_strand_id
1 'polypeptide(L)'
;MLIFSSRGGELNNFNLISSCKKLSKQILLSNIVASLLFSSTFALPSGGKFTHNTSGNIITNGNNMHINGNGTNSVIQWGGGFSIGKGESVNFNGNNKNYLNIAHGTSKSTIDGLLNANGNNVFLINPNGVIITKNGTINANRFVASTSSMDNAAMQRFANMSNFNDGLSFSPVFKPSKAGNVVNMGNINADSLLFQGNKILLDADTNWDKENNEIKLNQITAGSIDLKGNEIYVDISTINSKNLTTDAKNKGIAYLSATGYYCNPTKKYNDIVFTTKGNMDKTYNQYISIGSDIDWWHFAKGWNENKAGFRDTASEYRLTNDIDFKGNKGQGEAGKDWQNYANYCIDGLGCTSMIVGFSNAFTKTFDGQGYTLKNINIDTTSLSDKPKYVGIFGKIENATIKNINVDYMGGGIKANGFAGGFAGEARGTFTNISLNNIGNVSSSGNDSDNYAGGFAGEARGTFTNISLNNIGDISSSGFYSHTGGFSGRTERTNFTNIFLNNIGNISSSGRNYSYIGGFAGSINGNGTFSNISLNNIGNISSSHSNGNSYAGGFAGWVYGTFSNISLNNIGDISSSHSNGNSYAGGFAGGASGAYTNISLNNIGSISSKSYDRSSAGGFAGDASGVFTSISLNNIGDISSSSGSRYGSYAGGFVGYINSSLASKNIYIFFNPNMSISASGGNQNYAGKFVGYKYGKLTFNNVHIYHKDGELTNATADKNYWGNSNDKIQIHTYNNSNQESVYQDFLSKANTISKPTPPTPPSNPSNPPDLTDTNVKLDENDLHQDIVNEIINDITNNHYELNIANLLNMLKDKTNYTNMNEEQKTNFIAKYFLKGDTTKALEVVQSLDFLLAYENNGLSTASNDKFEANGLSVKNTLIANTKKTIKNKNDLFDFLSDDLKNLVVNYNQNITDLKTAQEQLKIAIAKYNDYVKKVNENPSIKNDATLNALKAEVDRLDNLSKELFASINNNQELLQTYQNKTSTDSNNHFKIIGKFDNVALLIPNLDEIVVDGNENEDYKKVSRQVANAQKQTPTFEYEEDEKQEVEEASMKQRSRTCIVSDNYKTMNPCVVGGM
;
A
#
# COMPACT_ATOMS: atom_id res chain seq x y z
N MET A 1 45.83 -27.83 15.94
CA MET A 1 47.04 -28.68 16.11
C MET A 1 46.56 -30.05 16.57
N LEU A 2 47.15 -31.15 16.10
CA LEU A 2 46.75 -32.51 16.51
C LEU A 2 47.27 -32.86 17.91
N ILE A 3 46.62 -33.81 18.59
CA ILE A 3 47.18 -35.14 18.97
C ILE A 3 46.12 -35.98 19.70
N PHE A 4 46.09 -37.29 19.42
CA PHE A 4 45.33 -38.31 20.16
C PHE A 4 46.22 -38.98 21.22
N SER A 5 45.66 -39.35 22.38
CA SER A 5 46.06 -40.56 23.14
C SER A 5 44.94 -40.98 24.12
N SER A 6 45.10 -42.10 24.85
CA SER A 6 43.96 -42.90 25.35
C SER A 6 44.19 -43.70 26.65
N ARG A 7 43.07 -44.30 27.13
CA ARG A 7 42.90 -45.46 28.05
C ARG A 7 42.83 -45.24 29.59
N GLY A 8 41.93 -46.04 30.19
CA GLY A 8 41.81 -46.33 31.64
C GLY A 8 40.75 -45.49 32.38
N GLY A 9 39.84 -46.05 33.19
CA GLY A 9 39.52 -47.48 33.39
C GLY A 9 38.68 -47.77 34.65
N GLU A 10 37.56 -48.48 34.46
CA GLU A 10 36.75 -49.21 35.47
C GLU A 10 35.86 -48.42 36.49
N LEU A 11 34.86 -49.14 37.01
CA LEU A 11 33.69 -48.67 37.74
C LEU A 11 33.77 -48.99 39.25
N ASN A 12 32.86 -48.46 40.08
CA ASN A 12 31.81 -49.32 40.65
C ASN A 12 30.66 -48.60 41.40
N ASN A 13 29.49 -49.24 41.32
CA ASN A 13 28.28 -49.14 42.15
C ASN A 13 27.52 -47.81 42.37
N PHE A 14 26.41 -47.71 41.63
CA PHE A 14 25.05 -47.55 42.13
C PHE A 14 24.75 -46.57 43.27
N ASN A 15 23.88 -45.61 42.96
CA ASN A 15 22.73 -45.34 43.83
C ASN A 15 21.48 -45.08 42.97
N LEU A 16 20.38 -45.78 43.27
CA LEU A 16 19.09 -45.56 42.60
C LEU A 16 18.36 -44.36 43.23
N ILE A 17 17.40 -43.79 42.52
CA ILE A 17 16.52 -42.69 42.98
C ILE A 17 17.25 -41.35 43.25
N SER A 18 17.35 -40.50 42.22
CA SER A 18 16.90 -39.09 42.25
C SER A 18 17.51 -38.26 41.10
N SER A 19 16.70 -37.85 40.12
CA SER A 19 17.05 -36.76 39.20
C SER A 19 15.82 -35.99 38.71
N CYS A 20 15.10 -35.38 39.65
CA CYS A 20 14.23 -34.25 39.32
C CYS A 20 15.02 -32.95 39.54
N LYS A 21 15.49 -32.32 38.46
CA LYS A 21 16.02 -30.94 38.52
C LYS A 21 15.82 -30.18 37.21
N LYS A 22 15.55 -28.89 37.35
CA LYS A 22 15.20 -27.95 36.27
C LYS A 22 16.41 -27.09 35.86
N LEU A 23 16.40 -26.68 34.59
CA LEU A 23 17.01 -25.43 34.08
C LEU A 23 18.57 -25.35 34.09
N SER A 24 19.23 -24.56 33.24
CA SER A 24 18.74 -23.62 32.21
C SER A 24 19.73 -23.33 31.07
N LYS A 25 19.16 -22.95 29.91
CA LYS A 25 19.66 -21.97 28.91
C LYS A 25 20.90 -22.29 28.03
N GLN A 26 20.63 -22.12 26.72
CA GLN A 26 21.48 -21.54 25.67
C GLN A 26 22.69 -22.34 25.14
N ILE A 27 22.52 -22.89 23.92
CA ILE A 27 23.17 -22.42 22.67
C ILE A 27 22.38 -23.03 21.48
N LEU A 28 21.46 -22.25 20.88
CA LEU A 28 21.67 -21.41 19.69
C LEU A 28 21.65 -22.10 18.29
N LEU A 29 21.24 -23.37 18.18
CA LEU A 29 20.96 -24.00 16.87
C LEU A 29 19.46 -24.22 16.54
N SER A 30 18.59 -24.40 17.53
CA SER A 30 17.14 -24.63 17.31
C SER A 30 16.40 -23.47 16.66
N ASN A 31 16.85 -22.23 16.90
CA ASN A 31 16.12 -21.03 16.45
C ASN A 31 16.41 -20.67 14.99
N ILE A 32 17.55 -21.11 14.43
CA ILE A 32 17.96 -20.75 13.07
C ILE A 32 17.06 -21.44 12.03
N VAL A 33 16.64 -22.69 12.29
CA VAL A 33 15.70 -23.42 11.42
C VAL A 33 14.31 -22.78 11.47
N ALA A 34 13.85 -22.31 12.64
CA ALA A 34 12.59 -21.57 12.75
C ALA A 34 12.62 -20.24 11.97
N SER A 35 13.72 -19.48 12.06
CA SER A 35 13.89 -18.23 11.29
C SER A 35 14.11 -18.45 9.78
N LEU A 36 14.40 -19.67 9.34
CA LEU A 36 14.53 -20.04 7.92
C LEU A 36 13.25 -20.64 7.32
N LEU A 37 12.23 -20.95 8.14
CA LEU A 37 10.98 -21.55 7.67
C LEU A 37 9.83 -20.56 7.48
N PHE A 38 9.78 -19.44 8.23
CA PHE A 38 8.65 -18.50 8.17
C PHE A 38 9.08 -17.02 8.12
N SER A 39 9.71 -16.64 7.00
CA SER A 39 9.70 -15.24 6.52
C SER A 39 9.28 -15.15 5.04
N SER A 40 8.38 -16.03 4.63
CA SER A 40 7.70 -16.00 3.33
C SER A 40 6.21 -15.80 3.54
N THR A 41 5.61 -14.93 2.73
CA THR A 41 4.18 -15.01 2.44
C THR A 41 3.88 -16.41 1.90
N PHE A 42 2.93 -17.13 2.49
CA PHE A 42 2.51 -18.44 1.98
C PHE A 42 2.11 -18.31 0.51
N ALA A 43 2.90 -18.92 -0.37
CA ALA A 43 2.75 -18.81 -1.82
C ALA A 43 1.54 -19.61 -2.33
N LEU A 44 1.12 -20.64 -1.59
CA LEU A 44 -0.11 -21.38 -1.82
C LEU A 44 -0.97 -21.38 -0.52
N PRO A 45 -2.27 -21.70 -0.59
CA PRO A 45 -3.08 -21.96 0.58
C PRO A 45 -2.45 -23.05 1.45
N SER A 46 -2.66 -23.04 2.76
CA SER A 46 -2.04 -24.05 3.64
C SER A 46 -2.94 -24.49 4.79
N GLY A 47 -2.70 -25.73 5.26
CA GLY A 47 -3.53 -26.39 6.27
C GLY A 47 -4.98 -26.55 5.82
N GLY A 48 -5.18 -27.13 4.63
CA GLY A 48 -6.50 -27.45 4.09
C GLY A 48 -7.07 -28.74 4.70
N LYS A 49 -8.32 -28.71 5.13
CA LYS A 49 -9.03 -29.85 5.73
C LYS A 49 -10.48 -29.90 5.25
N PHE A 50 -10.90 -31.04 4.70
CA PHE A 50 -12.31 -31.29 4.37
C PHE A 50 -13.12 -31.52 5.67
N THR A 51 -14.34 -30.99 5.71
CA THR A 51 -15.23 -31.00 6.89
C THR A 51 -16.69 -31.27 6.50
N HIS A 52 -17.62 -31.27 7.46
CA HIS A 52 -19.08 -31.37 7.21
C HIS A 52 -19.51 -32.66 6.50
N ASN A 53 -18.78 -33.76 6.73
CA ASN A 53 -18.91 -35.05 6.03
C ASN A 53 -18.59 -35.00 4.52
N THR A 54 -17.89 -33.95 4.06
CA THR A 54 -17.25 -33.94 2.74
C THR A 54 -15.82 -34.50 2.83
N SER A 55 -15.29 -35.04 1.73
CA SER A 55 -13.93 -35.63 1.70
C SER A 55 -13.25 -35.38 0.35
N GLY A 56 -11.92 -35.47 0.35
CA GLY A 56 -11.08 -35.24 -0.82
C GLY A 56 -9.61 -35.03 -0.45
N ASN A 57 -8.77 -34.84 -1.48
CA ASN A 57 -7.32 -34.81 -1.38
C ASN A 57 -6.74 -33.47 -1.86
N ILE A 58 -5.66 -33.01 -1.22
CA ILE A 58 -4.96 -31.75 -1.48
C ILE A 58 -3.47 -32.04 -1.78
N ILE A 59 -3.12 -32.08 -3.06
CA ILE A 59 -1.79 -32.48 -3.53
C ILE A 59 -1.02 -31.21 -3.95
N THR A 60 0.14 -30.96 -3.34
CA THR A 60 1.01 -29.82 -3.68
C THR A 60 2.31 -30.31 -4.29
N ASN A 61 2.57 -29.88 -5.53
CA ASN A 61 3.70 -30.30 -6.37
C ASN A 61 4.50 -29.06 -6.82
N GLY A 62 5.43 -28.61 -5.97
CA GLY A 62 6.09 -27.32 -6.15
C GLY A 62 5.07 -26.19 -6.14
N ASN A 63 5.16 -25.29 -7.11
CA ASN A 63 4.31 -24.10 -7.25
C ASN A 63 2.86 -24.41 -7.70
N ASN A 64 2.41 -25.67 -7.64
CA ASN A 64 1.09 -26.09 -8.13
C ASN A 64 0.37 -26.95 -7.09
N MET A 65 -0.81 -26.49 -6.66
CA MET A 65 -1.74 -27.24 -5.83
C MET A 65 -2.88 -27.82 -6.69
N HIS A 66 -3.31 -29.03 -6.36
CA HIS A 66 -4.47 -29.72 -6.93
C HIS A 66 -5.42 -30.14 -5.80
N ILE A 67 -6.67 -29.65 -5.87
CA ILE A 67 -7.73 -29.94 -4.92
C ILE A 67 -8.74 -30.86 -5.60
N ASN A 68 -8.99 -32.02 -5.00
CA ASN A 68 -9.83 -33.07 -5.54
C ASN A 68 -10.92 -33.43 -4.52
N GLY A 69 -12.10 -32.83 -4.61
CA GLY A 69 -13.25 -33.25 -3.80
C GLY A 69 -13.83 -34.57 -4.33
N ASN A 70 -14.20 -35.50 -3.45
CA ASN A 70 -14.77 -36.79 -3.86
C ASN A 70 -16.22 -36.65 -4.34
N GLY A 71 -17.04 -35.88 -3.60
CA GLY A 71 -18.43 -35.61 -3.94
C GLY A 71 -18.66 -34.42 -4.89
N THR A 72 -19.93 -34.08 -5.11
CA THR A 72 -20.36 -32.89 -5.86
C THR A 72 -20.03 -31.60 -5.09
N ASN A 73 -20.17 -31.62 -3.77
CA ASN A 73 -19.89 -30.47 -2.89
C ASN A 73 -18.69 -30.78 -1.99
N SER A 74 -17.96 -29.75 -1.58
CA SER A 74 -16.80 -29.85 -0.70
C SER A 74 -16.69 -28.61 0.18
N VAL A 75 -16.48 -28.80 1.48
CA VAL A 75 -16.30 -27.72 2.47
C VAL A 75 -14.92 -27.84 3.08
N ILE A 76 -14.02 -26.95 2.66
CA ILE A 76 -12.59 -26.98 2.99
C ILE A 76 -12.25 -25.81 3.90
N GLN A 77 -11.74 -26.13 5.09
CA GLN A 77 -11.22 -25.18 6.06
C GLN A 77 -9.72 -24.98 5.81
N TRP A 78 -9.25 -23.74 5.74
CA TRP A 78 -7.84 -23.40 5.48
C TRP A 78 -7.23 -22.68 6.68
N GLY A 79 -6.55 -23.45 7.54
CA GLY A 79 -5.95 -22.94 8.79
C GLY A 79 -4.89 -21.87 8.53
N GLY A 80 -4.09 -22.08 7.48
CA GLY A 80 -3.09 -21.15 6.97
C GLY A 80 -3.63 -19.97 6.16
N GLY A 81 -4.95 -19.88 6.02
CA GLY A 81 -5.60 -18.96 5.09
C GLY A 81 -5.44 -19.42 3.64
N PHE A 82 -5.99 -18.60 2.72
CA PHE A 82 -6.04 -18.92 1.30
C PHE A 82 -5.48 -17.74 0.49
N SER A 83 -4.26 -17.89 -0.02
CA SER A 83 -3.56 -16.93 -0.89
C SER A 83 -2.80 -17.71 -1.97
N ILE A 84 -2.59 -17.08 -3.13
CA ILE A 84 -1.88 -17.66 -4.28
C ILE A 84 -0.87 -16.62 -4.74
N GLY A 85 0.43 -16.89 -4.64
CA GLY A 85 1.51 -15.97 -4.98
C GLY A 85 1.78 -15.89 -6.49
N LYS A 86 2.57 -14.90 -6.92
CA LYS A 86 3.00 -14.78 -8.31
C LYS A 86 3.80 -15.99 -8.78
N GLY A 87 3.33 -16.65 -9.83
CA GLY A 87 3.93 -17.87 -10.39
C GLY A 87 3.34 -19.17 -9.84
N GLU A 88 2.41 -19.08 -8.88
CA GLU A 88 1.77 -20.21 -8.22
C GLU A 88 0.42 -20.52 -8.86
N SER A 89 -0.06 -21.77 -8.75
CA SER A 89 -1.41 -22.15 -9.18
C SER A 89 -2.16 -23.06 -8.20
N VAL A 90 -3.48 -22.86 -8.10
CA VAL A 90 -4.41 -23.75 -7.40
C VAL A 90 -5.45 -24.25 -8.39
N ASN A 91 -5.53 -25.57 -8.55
CA ASN A 91 -6.35 -26.26 -9.54
C ASN A 91 -7.45 -27.05 -8.83
N PHE A 92 -8.70 -26.61 -8.98
CA PHE A 92 -9.88 -27.31 -8.49
C PHE A 92 -10.33 -28.33 -9.54
N ASN A 93 -9.98 -29.60 -9.32
CA ASN A 93 -10.11 -30.68 -10.30
C ASN A 93 -11.55 -31.24 -10.36
N GLY A 94 -11.83 -31.96 -11.45
CA GLY A 94 -13.16 -32.47 -11.79
C GLY A 94 -13.96 -31.50 -12.64
N ASN A 95 -15.23 -31.79 -12.85
CA ASN A 95 -16.19 -30.94 -13.57
C ASN A 95 -17.53 -30.97 -12.82
N ASN A 96 -18.31 -29.89 -12.90
CA ASN A 96 -19.60 -29.71 -12.21
C ASN A 96 -19.51 -29.93 -10.69
N LYS A 97 -18.47 -29.38 -10.02
CA LYS A 97 -18.29 -29.44 -8.55
C LYS A 97 -18.39 -28.08 -7.86
N ASN A 98 -18.78 -28.11 -6.59
CA ASN A 98 -18.99 -26.96 -5.70
C ASN A 98 -17.94 -26.96 -4.57
N TYR A 99 -16.99 -26.02 -4.59
CA TYR A 99 -15.90 -25.92 -3.62
C TYR A 99 -16.04 -24.69 -2.72
N LEU A 100 -16.47 -24.89 -1.47
CA LEU A 100 -16.50 -23.84 -0.44
C LEU A 100 -15.18 -23.84 0.34
N ASN A 101 -14.45 -22.74 0.27
CA ASN A 101 -13.16 -22.53 0.92
C ASN A 101 -13.31 -21.44 2.00
N ILE A 102 -13.10 -21.82 3.26
CA ILE A 102 -13.12 -20.91 4.41
C ILE A 102 -11.67 -20.61 4.79
N ALA A 103 -11.24 -19.36 4.66
CA ALA A 103 -9.90 -18.93 5.03
C ALA A 103 -9.88 -18.40 6.46
N HIS A 104 -9.08 -19.03 7.32
CA HIS A 104 -8.95 -18.68 8.73
C HIS A 104 -7.81 -17.66 8.97
N GLY A 105 -7.67 -17.22 10.23
CA GLY A 105 -6.61 -16.32 10.69
C GLY A 105 -6.93 -14.84 10.51
N THR A 106 -5.90 -13.99 10.62
CA THR A 106 -6.02 -12.53 10.61
C THR A 106 -5.50 -11.87 9.32
N SER A 107 -5.36 -12.66 8.25
CA SER A 107 -4.74 -12.24 6.99
C SER A 107 -5.76 -12.23 5.85
N LYS A 108 -5.76 -11.17 5.04
CA LYS A 108 -6.56 -11.08 3.81
C LYS A 108 -6.08 -12.08 2.76
N SER A 109 -7.02 -12.69 2.04
CA SER A 109 -6.73 -13.58 0.92
C SER A 109 -6.19 -12.78 -0.25
N THR A 110 -5.00 -13.13 -0.75
CA THR A 110 -4.35 -12.42 -1.86
C THR A 110 -4.09 -13.37 -3.02
N ILE A 111 -4.69 -13.10 -4.18
CA ILE A 111 -4.61 -13.91 -5.40
C ILE A 111 -3.77 -13.17 -6.44
N ASP A 112 -2.48 -13.48 -6.47
CA ASP A 112 -1.41 -12.93 -7.31
C ASP A 112 -0.90 -13.94 -8.35
N GLY A 113 -1.36 -15.20 -8.26
CA GLY A 113 -1.17 -16.27 -9.24
C GLY A 113 -2.48 -16.76 -9.86
N LEU A 114 -2.52 -18.03 -10.24
CA LEU A 114 -3.64 -18.65 -10.98
C LEU A 114 -4.58 -19.45 -10.07
N LEU A 115 -5.87 -19.10 -10.06
CA LEU A 115 -6.95 -19.97 -9.59
C LEU A 115 -7.64 -20.59 -10.81
N ASN A 116 -7.52 -21.90 -10.97
CA ASN A 116 -8.05 -22.64 -12.11
C ASN A 116 -9.14 -23.64 -11.67
N ALA A 117 -10.37 -23.42 -12.11
CA ALA A 117 -11.56 -24.16 -11.70
C ALA A 117 -12.58 -24.28 -12.84
N ASN A 118 -12.12 -24.42 -14.08
CA ASN A 118 -12.98 -24.56 -15.26
C ASN A 118 -14.07 -25.64 -15.05
N GLY A 119 -15.34 -25.28 -15.28
CA GLY A 119 -16.48 -26.16 -15.05
C GLY A 119 -16.90 -26.35 -13.58
N ASN A 120 -16.21 -25.72 -12.62
CA ASN A 120 -16.48 -25.83 -11.19
C ASN A 120 -16.84 -24.46 -10.56
N ASN A 121 -17.64 -24.50 -9.50
CA ASN A 121 -18.02 -23.33 -8.71
C ASN A 121 -17.09 -23.21 -7.50
N VAL A 122 -16.42 -22.07 -7.34
CA VAL A 122 -15.50 -21.81 -6.22
C VAL A 122 -16.01 -20.64 -5.38
N PHE A 123 -16.13 -20.88 -4.09
CA PHE A 123 -16.51 -19.90 -3.09
C PHE A 123 -15.32 -19.71 -2.14
N LEU A 124 -14.89 -18.47 -1.96
CA LEU A 124 -13.81 -18.08 -1.07
C LEU A 124 -14.36 -17.10 -0.02
N ILE A 125 -14.34 -17.53 1.24
CA ILE A 125 -14.83 -16.76 2.38
C ILE A 125 -13.64 -16.35 3.26
N ASN A 126 -13.41 -15.04 3.41
CA ASN A 126 -12.38 -14.50 4.32
C ASN A 126 -12.84 -13.15 4.92
N PRO A 127 -13.22 -13.09 6.21
CA PRO A 127 -13.64 -11.85 6.86
C PRO A 127 -12.64 -10.69 6.75
N ASN A 128 -11.33 -10.99 6.74
CA ASN A 128 -10.27 -9.98 6.68
C ASN A 128 -10.19 -9.24 5.32
N GLY A 129 -10.76 -9.82 4.25
CA GLY A 129 -10.72 -9.28 2.90
C GLY A 129 -10.23 -10.26 1.83
N VAL A 130 -10.54 -9.97 0.57
CA VAL A 130 -10.07 -10.71 -0.61
C VAL A 130 -9.54 -9.72 -1.65
N ILE A 131 -8.30 -9.90 -2.09
CA ILE A 131 -7.67 -9.08 -3.14
C ILE A 131 -7.20 -10.00 -4.26
N ILE A 132 -7.73 -9.80 -5.47
CA ILE A 132 -7.15 -10.33 -6.70
C ILE A 132 -6.24 -9.23 -7.25
N THR A 133 -4.94 -9.50 -7.33
CA THR A 133 -3.96 -8.53 -7.81
C THR A 133 -3.99 -8.44 -9.33
N LYS A 134 -3.29 -7.45 -9.88
CA LYS A 134 -2.98 -7.30 -11.30
C LYS A 134 -2.33 -8.52 -11.99
N ASN A 135 -1.56 -9.35 -11.27
CA ASN A 135 -1.03 -10.60 -11.82
C ASN A 135 -2.06 -11.76 -11.71
N GLY A 136 -3.01 -11.63 -10.78
CA GLY A 136 -4.00 -12.65 -10.46
C GLY A 136 -4.90 -13.00 -11.64
N THR A 137 -5.13 -14.30 -11.84
CA THR A 137 -6.04 -14.83 -12.87
C THR A 137 -6.97 -15.87 -12.27
N ILE A 138 -8.27 -15.75 -12.52
CA ILE A 138 -9.29 -16.68 -12.05
C ILE A 138 -10.09 -17.22 -13.23
N ASN A 139 -10.07 -18.54 -13.42
CA ASN A 139 -10.95 -19.24 -14.36
C ASN A 139 -11.90 -20.15 -13.58
N ALA A 140 -13.22 -20.05 -13.77
CA ALA A 140 -14.21 -20.86 -13.07
C ALA A 140 -15.49 -21.06 -13.89
N ASN A 141 -16.41 -21.92 -13.45
CA ASN A 141 -17.83 -21.81 -13.87
C ASN A 141 -18.52 -20.68 -13.07
N ARG A 142 -18.27 -20.64 -11.75
CA ARG A 142 -18.72 -19.54 -10.88
C ARG A 142 -17.63 -19.19 -9.89
N PHE A 143 -17.36 -17.91 -9.70
CA PHE A 143 -16.52 -17.44 -8.61
C PHE A 143 -17.32 -16.58 -7.63
N VAL A 144 -17.14 -16.85 -6.33
CA VAL A 144 -17.75 -16.09 -5.25
C VAL A 144 -16.67 -15.68 -4.25
N ALA A 145 -16.46 -14.38 -4.05
CA ALA A 145 -15.58 -13.85 -3.01
C ALA A 145 -16.43 -13.12 -1.96
N SER A 146 -16.38 -13.57 -0.72
CA SER A 146 -17.15 -13.01 0.38
C SER A 146 -16.29 -12.75 1.61
N THR A 147 -16.61 -11.67 2.30
CA THR A 147 -15.95 -11.25 3.54
C THR A 147 -16.92 -11.23 4.72
N SER A 148 -18.06 -11.94 4.58
CA SER A 148 -19.01 -12.14 5.67
C SER A 148 -18.80 -13.50 6.33
N SER A 149 -18.73 -13.53 7.66
CA SER A 149 -18.75 -14.77 8.47
C SER A 149 -19.86 -15.72 7.99
N MET A 150 -19.57 -17.01 7.86
CA MET A 150 -20.54 -18.04 7.46
C MET A 150 -20.79 -19.00 8.63
N ASP A 151 -22.03 -19.20 9.04
CA ASP A 151 -22.37 -20.09 10.17
C ASP A 151 -22.22 -21.58 9.82
N ASN A 152 -21.98 -22.41 10.83
CA ASN A 152 -21.82 -23.87 10.71
C ASN A 152 -23.02 -24.53 10.00
N ALA A 153 -24.23 -24.06 10.30
CA ALA A 153 -25.44 -24.55 9.66
C ALA A 153 -25.51 -24.17 8.16
N ALA A 154 -24.98 -23.01 7.75
CA ALA A 154 -24.85 -22.61 6.36
C ALA A 154 -23.81 -23.46 5.60
N MET A 155 -22.71 -23.81 6.26
CA MET A 155 -21.71 -24.74 5.71
C MET A 155 -22.29 -26.16 5.55
N GLN A 156 -23.05 -26.67 6.52
CA GLN A 156 -23.74 -27.96 6.37
C GLN A 156 -24.83 -27.93 5.28
N ARG A 157 -25.57 -26.81 5.14
CA ARG A 157 -26.51 -26.62 4.02
C ARG A 157 -25.82 -26.60 2.65
N PHE A 158 -24.56 -26.17 2.58
CA PHE A 158 -23.76 -26.24 1.35
C PHE A 158 -23.28 -27.67 1.05
N ALA A 159 -22.75 -28.38 2.06
CA ALA A 159 -22.36 -29.79 1.92
C ALA A 159 -23.55 -30.66 1.44
N ASN A 160 -24.74 -30.42 2.00
CA ASN A 160 -25.97 -31.17 1.75
C ASN A 160 -26.73 -30.77 0.46
N MET A 161 -26.15 -29.97 -0.44
CA MET A 161 -26.80 -29.66 -1.73
C MET A 161 -26.97 -30.91 -2.58
N SER A 162 -28.16 -31.10 -3.15
CA SER A 162 -28.54 -32.31 -3.89
C SER A 162 -27.78 -32.44 -5.22
N ASN A 163 -27.40 -31.33 -5.85
CA ASN A 163 -26.71 -31.33 -7.15
C ASN A 163 -25.89 -30.05 -7.39
N PHE A 164 -25.10 -30.05 -8.47
CA PHE A 164 -24.26 -28.92 -8.89
C PHE A 164 -25.02 -27.59 -9.00
N ASN A 165 -26.21 -27.61 -9.61
CA ASN A 165 -26.95 -26.40 -9.96
C ASN A 165 -27.48 -25.65 -8.74
N ASP A 166 -27.66 -26.32 -7.59
CA ASP A 166 -28.02 -25.69 -6.33
C ASP A 166 -26.95 -24.65 -5.94
N GLY A 167 -25.68 -24.98 -6.21
CA GLY A 167 -24.52 -24.10 -6.06
C GLY A 167 -24.51 -22.89 -7.00
N LEU A 168 -25.24 -22.90 -8.12
CA LEU A 168 -25.43 -21.71 -8.97
C LEU A 168 -26.37 -20.69 -8.29
N SER A 169 -27.35 -21.17 -7.52
CA SER A 169 -28.28 -20.31 -6.76
C SER A 169 -27.70 -19.80 -5.44
N PHE A 170 -26.70 -20.49 -4.87
CA PHE A 170 -26.19 -20.20 -3.54
C PHE A 170 -25.61 -18.78 -3.40
N SER A 171 -25.79 -18.17 -2.24
CA SER A 171 -25.17 -16.89 -1.87
C SER A 171 -24.91 -16.92 -0.37
N PRO A 172 -23.68 -16.66 0.11
CA PRO A 172 -23.45 -16.38 1.52
C PRO A 172 -24.31 -15.19 1.98
N VAL A 173 -24.67 -15.15 3.26
CA VAL A 173 -25.44 -14.05 3.84
C VAL A 173 -24.50 -12.85 4.04
N PHE A 174 -24.74 -11.76 3.32
CA PHE A 174 -23.91 -10.56 3.46
C PHE A 174 -24.19 -9.87 4.81
N LYS A 175 -23.15 -9.71 5.63
CA LYS A 175 -23.19 -9.08 6.96
C LYS A 175 -22.39 -7.76 6.93
N PRO A 176 -22.99 -6.63 6.47
CA PRO A 176 -22.26 -5.40 6.16
C PRO A 176 -21.47 -4.76 7.30
N SER A 177 -21.83 -5.03 8.56
CA SER A 177 -21.23 -4.37 9.74
C SER A 177 -19.88 -4.95 10.19
N LYS A 178 -19.43 -6.07 9.60
CA LYS A 178 -18.20 -6.79 10.01
C LYS A 178 -17.32 -7.23 8.83
N ALA A 179 -17.60 -6.73 7.65
CA ALA A 179 -17.00 -7.20 6.40
C ALA A 179 -15.66 -6.51 6.08
N GLY A 180 -14.70 -7.26 5.54
CA GLY A 180 -13.52 -6.73 4.86
C GLY A 180 -13.81 -6.18 3.47
N ASN A 181 -12.77 -5.75 2.76
CA ASN A 181 -12.88 -5.27 1.38
C ASN A 181 -12.71 -6.42 0.38
N VAL A 182 -13.40 -6.34 -0.77
CA VAL A 182 -13.14 -7.19 -1.94
C VAL A 182 -12.60 -6.31 -3.07
N VAL A 183 -11.40 -6.59 -3.53
CA VAL A 183 -10.71 -5.80 -4.56
C VAL A 183 -10.32 -6.71 -5.72
N ASN A 184 -10.64 -6.32 -6.95
CA ASN A 184 -10.13 -6.97 -8.16
C ASN A 184 -9.40 -5.96 -9.05
N MET A 185 -8.10 -6.19 -9.20
CA MET A 185 -7.26 -5.67 -10.29
C MET A 185 -6.88 -6.78 -11.29
N GLY A 186 -7.25 -8.04 -11.03
CA GLY A 186 -6.87 -9.19 -11.86
C GLY A 186 -7.87 -9.54 -12.96
N ASN A 187 -7.55 -10.61 -13.68
CA ASN A 187 -8.39 -11.16 -14.74
C ASN A 187 -9.34 -12.23 -14.19
N ILE A 188 -10.61 -12.19 -14.59
CA ILE A 188 -11.62 -13.19 -14.21
C ILE A 188 -12.36 -13.66 -15.45
N ASN A 189 -12.48 -14.97 -15.61
CA ASN A 189 -13.26 -15.64 -16.64
C ASN A 189 -14.17 -16.68 -15.98
N ALA A 190 -15.46 -16.36 -15.84
CA ALA A 190 -16.46 -17.27 -15.24
C ALA A 190 -17.88 -16.94 -15.68
N ASP A 191 -18.74 -17.93 -15.90
CA ASP A 191 -20.14 -17.72 -16.33
C ASP A 191 -20.92 -16.83 -15.35
N SER A 192 -20.60 -16.88 -14.06
CA SER A 192 -21.13 -15.94 -13.06
C SER A 192 -20.13 -15.54 -11.95
N LEU A 193 -20.26 -14.30 -11.48
CA LEU A 193 -19.45 -13.70 -10.43
C LEU A 193 -20.31 -13.11 -9.30
N LEU A 194 -19.98 -13.37 -8.04
CA LEU A 194 -20.60 -12.73 -6.87
C LEU A 194 -19.54 -12.20 -5.90
N PHE A 195 -19.49 -10.89 -5.68
CA PHE A 195 -18.63 -10.27 -4.66
C PHE A 195 -19.45 -9.68 -3.50
N GLN A 196 -18.95 -9.87 -2.28
CA GLN A 196 -19.59 -9.42 -1.04
C GLN A 196 -18.55 -8.81 -0.07
N GLY A 197 -18.58 -7.48 0.09
CA GLY A 197 -17.57 -6.72 0.84
C GLY A 197 -18.14 -5.49 1.52
N ASN A 198 -17.53 -5.02 2.60
CA ASN A 198 -17.81 -3.67 3.12
C ASN A 198 -17.57 -2.64 2.00
N LYS A 199 -16.41 -2.74 1.34
CA LYS A 199 -16.12 -2.05 0.08
C LYS A 199 -15.85 -3.07 -1.01
N ILE A 200 -16.41 -2.85 -2.18
CA ILE A 200 -16.06 -3.58 -3.41
C ILE A 200 -15.35 -2.59 -4.34
N LEU A 201 -14.19 -2.96 -4.85
CA LEU A 201 -13.49 -2.25 -5.91
C LEU A 201 -13.24 -3.20 -7.10
N LEU A 202 -13.74 -2.82 -8.27
CA LEU A 202 -13.32 -3.38 -9.56
C LEU A 202 -12.52 -2.28 -10.27
N ASP A 203 -11.21 -2.44 -10.36
CA ASP A 203 -10.30 -1.42 -10.87
C ASP A 203 -9.46 -1.92 -12.03
N ALA A 204 -9.01 -0.99 -12.87
CA ALA A 204 -8.22 -1.28 -14.05
C ALA A 204 -6.79 -1.69 -13.67
N ASP A 205 -6.34 -2.86 -14.13
CA ASP A 205 -4.90 -3.03 -14.31
C ASP A 205 -4.44 -2.15 -15.48
N THR A 206 -3.36 -1.44 -15.24
CA THR A 206 -2.78 -0.46 -16.15
C THR A 206 -1.32 -0.77 -16.47
N ASN A 207 -0.85 -1.98 -16.12
CA ASN A 207 0.48 -2.46 -16.46
C ASN A 207 0.68 -2.58 -17.97
N TRP A 208 1.91 -2.31 -18.37
CA TRP A 208 2.41 -2.66 -19.69
C TRP A 208 2.62 -4.18 -19.84
N ASP A 209 2.06 -4.74 -20.90
CA ASP A 209 2.42 -6.06 -21.40
C ASP A 209 3.68 -5.94 -22.28
N LYS A 210 4.81 -6.43 -21.77
CA LYS A 210 6.10 -6.39 -22.49
C LYS A 210 6.15 -7.33 -23.70
N GLU A 211 5.25 -8.31 -23.78
CA GLU A 211 5.22 -9.30 -24.85
C GLU A 211 4.33 -8.80 -26.00
N ASN A 212 3.19 -8.19 -25.67
CA ASN A 212 2.23 -7.66 -26.64
C ASN A 212 2.46 -6.18 -27.01
N ASN A 213 3.34 -5.47 -26.30
CA ASN A 213 3.67 -4.05 -26.51
C ASN A 213 2.42 -3.14 -26.43
N GLU A 214 1.55 -3.43 -25.48
CA GLU A 214 0.34 -2.68 -25.16
C GLU A 214 0.01 -2.74 -23.67
N ILE A 215 -1.13 -2.19 -23.24
CA ILE A 215 -1.56 -2.22 -21.84
C ILE A 215 -2.52 -3.37 -21.62
N LYS A 216 -2.21 -4.22 -20.64
CA LYS A 216 -3.06 -5.36 -20.29
C LYS A 216 -4.19 -4.92 -19.37
N LEU A 217 -5.16 -4.19 -19.92
CA LEU A 217 -6.39 -3.87 -19.21
C LEU A 217 -7.06 -5.19 -18.79
N ASN A 218 -7.09 -5.44 -17.48
CA ASN A 218 -7.73 -6.63 -16.93
C ASN A 218 -9.20 -6.70 -17.36
N GLN A 219 -9.70 -7.90 -17.64
CA GLN A 219 -11.12 -8.10 -17.94
C GLN A 219 -11.77 -9.08 -16.97
N ILE A 220 -12.96 -8.71 -16.52
CA ILE A 220 -13.93 -9.55 -15.83
C ILE A 220 -14.94 -10.01 -16.89
N THR A 221 -14.65 -11.15 -17.50
CA THR A 221 -15.51 -11.80 -18.48
C THR A 221 -16.51 -12.71 -17.77
N ALA A 222 -17.80 -12.36 -17.85
CA ALA A 222 -18.85 -13.14 -17.22
C ALA A 222 -20.23 -12.99 -17.88
N GLY A 223 -21.05 -14.04 -17.83
CA GLY A 223 -22.46 -13.97 -18.22
C GLY A 223 -23.29 -13.08 -17.28
N SER A 224 -22.92 -13.05 -16.00
CA SER A 224 -23.50 -12.15 -14.99
C SER A 224 -22.52 -11.80 -13.85
N ILE A 225 -22.64 -10.58 -13.33
CA ILE A 225 -21.89 -10.09 -12.16
C ILE A 225 -22.87 -9.55 -11.13
N ASP A 226 -22.70 -9.90 -9.85
CA ASP A 226 -23.51 -9.44 -8.72
C ASP A 226 -22.60 -8.91 -7.60
N LEU A 227 -22.73 -7.63 -7.24
CA LEU A 227 -21.88 -6.94 -6.26
C LEU A 227 -22.74 -6.44 -5.09
N LYS A 228 -22.40 -6.84 -3.85
CA LYS A 228 -23.16 -6.47 -2.64
C LYS A 228 -22.24 -5.86 -1.58
N GLY A 229 -22.47 -4.61 -1.19
CA GLY A 229 -21.57 -3.93 -0.27
C GLY A 229 -22.11 -2.66 0.36
N ASN A 230 -21.36 -2.06 1.30
CA ASN A 230 -21.69 -0.72 1.80
C ASN A 230 -21.24 0.33 0.78
N GLU A 231 -20.02 0.18 0.28
CA GLU A 231 -19.46 0.97 -0.82
C GLU A 231 -19.16 0.07 -2.03
N ILE A 232 -19.50 0.51 -3.26
CA ILE A 232 -19.19 -0.22 -4.50
C ILE A 232 -18.60 0.73 -5.54
N TYR A 233 -17.36 0.48 -5.95
CA TYR A 233 -16.64 1.24 -6.97
C TYR A 233 -16.32 0.32 -8.16
N VAL A 234 -16.71 0.72 -9.36
CA VAL A 234 -16.52 -0.08 -10.59
C VAL A 234 -16.00 0.80 -11.72
N ASP A 235 -14.77 0.57 -12.17
CA ASP A 235 -14.34 0.98 -13.50
C ASP A 235 -14.98 0.05 -14.54
N ILE A 236 -15.88 0.63 -15.33
CA ILE A 236 -16.65 -0.10 -16.34
C ILE A 236 -15.79 -0.61 -17.51
N SER A 237 -14.56 -0.11 -17.67
CA SER A 237 -13.60 -0.59 -18.66
C SER A 237 -13.22 -2.05 -18.44
N THR A 238 -13.15 -2.48 -17.18
CA THR A 238 -12.83 -3.87 -16.77
C THR A 238 -13.94 -4.86 -17.09
N ILE A 239 -15.18 -4.40 -17.27
CA ILE A 239 -16.36 -5.27 -17.31
C ILE A 239 -16.59 -5.80 -18.73
N ASN A 240 -16.43 -7.11 -18.92
CA ASN A 240 -16.82 -7.82 -20.14
C ASN A 240 -18.04 -8.70 -19.85
N SER A 241 -19.15 -8.05 -19.48
CA SER A 241 -20.43 -8.69 -19.18
C SER A 241 -21.60 -7.89 -19.72
N LYS A 242 -22.69 -8.57 -20.08
CA LYS A 242 -23.96 -7.92 -20.43
C LYS A 242 -24.77 -7.52 -19.20
N ASN A 243 -24.54 -8.13 -18.03
CA ASN A 243 -25.40 -8.01 -16.86
C ASN A 243 -24.59 -7.68 -15.60
N LEU A 244 -24.77 -6.48 -15.06
CA LEU A 244 -24.14 -6.03 -13.81
C LEU A 244 -25.21 -5.68 -12.77
N THR A 245 -25.34 -6.51 -11.74
CA THR A 245 -26.20 -6.29 -10.58
C THR A 245 -25.40 -5.67 -9.44
N THR A 246 -25.96 -4.67 -8.78
CA THR A 246 -25.31 -3.90 -7.72
C THR A 246 -26.27 -3.61 -6.57
N ASP A 247 -25.81 -3.84 -5.34
CA ASP A 247 -26.54 -3.63 -4.10
C ASP A 247 -25.65 -2.89 -3.09
N ALA A 248 -25.44 -1.60 -3.36
CA ALA A 248 -24.65 -0.68 -2.55
C ALA A 248 -25.54 -0.03 -1.45
N LYS A 249 -25.25 -0.28 -0.17
CA LYS A 249 -26.08 0.19 0.95
C LYS A 249 -25.88 1.68 1.26
N ASN A 250 -24.65 2.19 1.18
CA ASN A 250 -24.33 3.57 1.52
C ASN A 250 -24.07 4.40 0.26
N LYS A 251 -23.10 3.98 -0.57
CA LYS A 251 -22.61 4.74 -1.73
C LYS A 251 -22.14 3.78 -2.81
N GLY A 252 -22.25 4.17 -4.08
CA GLY A 252 -21.64 3.41 -5.15
C GLY A 252 -21.44 4.26 -6.39
N ILE A 253 -20.37 4.00 -7.13
CA ILE A 253 -19.99 4.73 -8.34
C ILE A 253 -19.56 3.72 -9.40
N ALA A 254 -20.29 3.70 -10.52
CA ALA A 254 -19.80 3.12 -11.76
C ALA A 254 -19.20 4.25 -12.61
N TYR A 255 -17.89 4.19 -12.86
CA TYR A 255 -17.11 5.21 -13.57
C TYR A 255 -16.37 4.62 -14.77
N LEU A 256 -15.75 5.47 -15.57
CA LEU A 256 -14.86 5.10 -16.67
C LEU A 256 -13.58 5.90 -16.50
N SER A 257 -12.45 5.22 -16.28
CA SER A 257 -11.15 5.88 -16.16
C SER A 257 -10.62 6.36 -17.52
N ALA A 258 -9.74 7.35 -17.50
CA ALA A 258 -9.01 7.79 -18.68
C ALA A 258 -8.14 6.66 -19.25
N THR A 259 -7.53 5.83 -18.40
CA THR A 259 -6.78 4.64 -18.86
C THR A 259 -7.69 3.62 -19.52
N GLY A 260 -8.79 3.24 -18.86
CA GLY A 260 -9.75 2.27 -19.37
C GLY A 260 -10.32 2.66 -20.72
N TYR A 261 -10.67 3.93 -20.91
CA TYR A 261 -11.10 4.44 -22.21
C TYR A 261 -9.96 4.49 -23.24
N TYR A 262 -8.75 4.95 -22.88
CA TYR A 262 -7.61 4.96 -23.82
C TYR A 262 -7.27 3.54 -24.32
N CYS A 263 -7.41 2.53 -23.47
CA CYS A 263 -7.18 1.14 -23.83
C CYS A 263 -8.29 0.60 -24.74
N ASN A 264 -9.57 0.87 -24.44
CA ASN A 264 -10.70 0.36 -25.23
C ASN A 264 -11.69 1.48 -25.64
N PRO A 265 -11.33 2.32 -26.62
CA PRO A 265 -12.11 3.50 -27.00
C PRO A 265 -13.35 3.21 -27.86
N THR A 266 -13.46 1.99 -28.41
CA THR A 266 -14.56 1.55 -29.28
C THR A 266 -15.66 0.78 -28.53
N LYS A 267 -15.41 0.40 -27.27
CA LYS A 267 -16.36 -0.36 -26.42
C LYS A 267 -17.55 0.50 -26.00
N LYS A 268 -18.76 -0.01 -26.23
CA LYS A 268 -20.01 0.66 -25.88
C LYS A 268 -20.41 0.38 -24.43
N TYR A 269 -19.92 1.20 -23.50
CA TYR A 269 -20.22 1.07 -22.07
C TYR A 269 -21.72 1.21 -21.72
N ASN A 270 -22.52 1.82 -22.60
CA ASN A 270 -23.97 1.92 -22.45
C ASN A 270 -24.73 0.62 -22.78
N ASP A 271 -24.09 -0.39 -23.41
CA ASP A 271 -24.74 -1.65 -23.78
C ASP A 271 -24.82 -2.65 -22.60
N ILE A 272 -24.31 -2.26 -21.42
CA ILE A 272 -24.30 -3.07 -20.18
C ILE A 272 -25.59 -2.84 -19.40
N VAL A 273 -26.33 -3.93 -19.12
CA VAL A 273 -27.58 -3.89 -18.35
C VAL A 273 -27.28 -3.78 -16.85
N PHE A 274 -27.47 -2.59 -16.29
CA PHE A 274 -27.26 -2.29 -14.87
C PHE A 274 -28.53 -2.47 -14.03
N THR A 275 -28.59 -3.54 -13.23
CA THR A 275 -29.62 -3.77 -12.21
C THR A 275 -29.17 -3.19 -10.87
N THR A 276 -29.76 -2.09 -10.43
CA THR A 276 -29.41 -1.38 -9.18
C THR A 276 -30.45 -1.62 -8.08
N LYS A 277 -30.02 -2.16 -6.94
CA LYS A 277 -30.84 -2.42 -5.73
C LYS A 277 -30.52 -1.47 -4.56
N GLY A 278 -29.56 -0.57 -4.74
CA GLY A 278 -29.11 0.42 -3.76
C GLY A 278 -28.50 1.65 -4.42
N ASN A 279 -27.77 2.46 -3.65
CA ASN A 279 -27.26 3.76 -4.05
C ASN A 279 -26.09 3.64 -5.05
N MET A 280 -26.34 3.88 -6.34
CA MET A 280 -25.34 3.71 -7.42
C MET A 280 -25.38 4.86 -8.43
N ASP A 281 -24.37 5.73 -8.37
CA ASP A 281 -24.15 6.79 -9.34
C ASP A 281 -23.52 6.22 -10.63
N LYS A 282 -24.25 6.29 -11.74
CA LYS A 282 -23.80 5.85 -13.07
C LYS A 282 -23.12 7.01 -13.78
N THR A 283 -21.83 7.20 -13.49
CA THR A 283 -21.02 8.35 -13.91
C THR A 283 -20.22 8.11 -15.19
N TYR A 284 -20.04 6.84 -15.58
CA TYR A 284 -19.23 6.39 -16.72
C TYR A 284 -19.66 6.92 -18.11
N ASN A 285 -20.83 7.54 -18.21
CA ASN A 285 -21.34 8.22 -19.41
C ASN A 285 -21.60 9.72 -19.22
N GLN A 286 -21.16 10.29 -18.08
CA GLN A 286 -21.25 11.71 -17.74
C GLN A 286 -19.89 12.41 -17.86
N TYR A 287 -18.82 11.77 -17.38
CA TYR A 287 -17.46 12.28 -17.40
C TYR A 287 -16.43 11.15 -17.42
N ILE A 288 -15.22 11.44 -17.89
CA ILE A 288 -14.06 10.55 -17.75
C ILE A 288 -13.36 10.85 -16.42
N SER A 289 -13.10 9.81 -15.63
CA SER A 289 -12.44 9.90 -14.33
C SER A 289 -10.92 9.86 -14.47
N ILE A 290 -10.23 10.67 -13.68
CA ILE A 290 -8.77 10.71 -13.60
C ILE A 290 -8.38 10.59 -12.12
N GLY A 291 -7.93 9.39 -11.72
CA GLY A 291 -7.67 9.05 -10.31
C GLY A 291 -6.20 8.77 -9.97
N SER A 292 -5.30 8.87 -10.95
CA SER A 292 -3.89 8.48 -10.81
C SER A 292 -2.99 9.24 -11.79
N ASP A 293 -1.66 9.17 -11.60
CA ASP A 293 -0.71 9.69 -12.59
C ASP A 293 -0.72 8.87 -13.89
N ILE A 294 -1.12 7.59 -13.82
CA ILE A 294 -1.34 6.73 -14.99
C ILE A 294 -2.58 7.17 -15.78
N ASP A 295 -3.69 7.53 -15.11
CA ASP A 295 -4.84 8.13 -15.80
C ASP A 295 -4.51 9.46 -16.45
N TRP A 296 -3.70 10.30 -15.78
CA TRP A 296 -3.27 11.56 -16.38
C TRP A 296 -2.39 11.31 -17.61
N TRP A 297 -1.51 10.32 -17.57
CA TRP A 297 -0.70 9.91 -18.72
C TRP A 297 -1.58 9.51 -19.91
N HIS A 298 -2.64 8.75 -19.67
CA HIS A 298 -3.61 8.38 -20.71
C HIS A 298 -4.52 9.52 -21.17
N PHE A 299 -4.91 10.42 -20.27
CA PHE A 299 -5.64 11.64 -20.61
C PHE A 299 -4.82 12.56 -21.51
N ALA A 300 -3.57 12.85 -21.13
CA ALA A 300 -2.67 13.70 -21.90
C ALA A 300 -2.30 13.05 -23.24
N LYS A 301 -1.89 11.79 -23.24
CA LYS A 301 -1.52 11.05 -24.45
C LYS A 301 -2.71 10.89 -25.40
N GLY A 302 -3.86 10.45 -24.88
CA GLY A 302 -5.12 10.34 -25.62
C GLY A 302 -5.56 11.67 -26.25
N TRP A 303 -5.53 12.75 -25.49
CA TRP A 303 -5.84 14.09 -26.01
C TRP A 303 -4.86 14.55 -27.09
N ASN A 304 -3.56 14.41 -26.85
CA ASN A 304 -2.53 14.90 -27.75
C ASN A 304 -2.47 14.09 -29.07
N GLU A 305 -2.60 12.76 -29.01
CA GLU A 305 -2.64 11.85 -30.18
C GLU A 305 -4.00 11.78 -30.88
N ASN A 306 -5.10 12.14 -30.19
CA ASN A 306 -6.49 11.89 -30.60
C ASN A 306 -6.81 10.41 -30.90
N LYS A 307 -6.21 9.47 -30.16
CA LYS A 307 -6.36 8.01 -30.37
C LYS A 307 -7.86 7.65 -30.49
N ALA A 308 -8.26 7.15 -31.65
CA ALA A 308 -9.64 6.76 -31.98
C ALA A 308 -10.72 7.82 -31.68
N GLY A 309 -10.38 9.12 -31.70
CA GLY A 309 -11.33 10.21 -31.42
C GLY A 309 -11.45 10.61 -29.95
N PHE A 310 -10.45 10.28 -29.11
CA PHE A 310 -10.39 10.58 -27.67
C PHE A 310 -10.83 12.01 -27.29
N ARG A 311 -10.61 13.01 -28.14
CA ARG A 311 -11.01 14.40 -27.87
C ARG A 311 -12.52 14.57 -27.74
N ASP A 312 -13.33 13.73 -28.39
CA ASP A 312 -14.80 13.86 -28.44
C ASP A 312 -15.55 12.83 -27.59
N THR A 313 -14.82 11.99 -26.85
CA THR A 313 -15.33 10.98 -25.92
C THR A 313 -16.28 11.53 -24.85
N ALA A 314 -15.99 12.70 -24.30
CA ALA A 314 -16.74 13.29 -23.19
C ALA A 314 -16.77 14.81 -23.24
N SER A 315 -17.80 15.38 -22.59
CA SER A 315 -17.95 16.81 -22.32
C SER A 315 -17.21 17.26 -21.06
N GLU A 316 -16.88 16.34 -20.14
CA GLU A 316 -16.16 16.62 -18.90
C GLU A 316 -15.11 15.54 -18.58
N TYR A 317 -13.96 16.00 -18.07
CA TYR A 317 -12.91 15.20 -17.43
C TYR A 317 -12.83 15.63 -15.96
N ARG A 318 -12.78 14.68 -15.03
CA ARG A 318 -12.93 14.96 -13.59
C ARG A 318 -11.86 14.26 -12.76
N LEU A 319 -11.23 14.98 -11.84
CA LEU A 319 -10.36 14.38 -10.84
C LEU A 319 -11.18 13.60 -9.81
N THR A 320 -10.72 12.40 -9.47
CA THR A 320 -11.30 11.58 -8.40
C THR A 320 -10.37 11.41 -7.18
N ASN A 321 -9.11 11.82 -7.29
CA ASN A 321 -8.08 11.80 -6.24
C ASN A 321 -7.14 13.01 -6.34
N ASP A 322 -6.39 13.30 -5.28
CA ASP A 322 -5.10 13.98 -5.37
C ASP A 322 -4.12 13.16 -6.25
N ILE A 323 -3.32 13.81 -7.09
CA ILE A 323 -2.35 13.14 -7.96
C ILE A 323 -0.94 13.68 -7.69
N ASP A 324 -0.03 12.79 -7.30
CA ASP A 324 1.40 13.07 -7.17
C ASP A 324 2.14 12.58 -8.42
N PHE A 325 2.71 13.53 -9.17
CA PHE A 325 3.50 13.25 -10.37
C PHE A 325 4.95 12.83 -10.08
N LYS A 326 5.32 12.61 -8.81
CA LYS A 326 6.63 12.05 -8.40
C LYS A 326 7.81 12.84 -8.97
N GLY A 327 7.60 14.13 -9.23
CA GLY A 327 8.54 15.07 -9.83
C GLY A 327 9.90 14.98 -9.17
N ASN A 328 9.98 15.39 -7.91
CA ASN A 328 11.10 15.12 -7.03
C ASN A 328 11.14 13.61 -6.70
N LYS A 329 12.12 12.88 -7.25
CA LYS A 329 12.30 11.42 -7.06
C LYS A 329 12.78 10.99 -5.67
N GLY A 330 12.70 11.86 -4.67
CA GLY A 330 13.05 11.58 -3.27
C GLY A 330 14.56 11.51 -2.97
N GLN A 331 15.42 11.85 -3.93
CA GLN A 331 16.88 11.76 -3.79
C GLN A 331 17.53 13.13 -3.48
N GLY A 332 17.35 13.59 -2.24
CA GLY A 332 18.27 14.51 -1.55
C GLY A 332 18.31 15.99 -1.95
N GLU A 333 18.26 16.33 -3.25
CA GLU A 333 18.48 17.71 -3.71
C GLU A 333 17.36 18.27 -4.61
N ALA A 334 16.82 19.42 -4.19
CA ALA A 334 15.81 20.15 -4.94
C ALA A 334 16.37 20.71 -6.25
N GLY A 335 16.07 20.04 -7.37
CA GLY A 335 16.29 20.54 -8.73
C GLY A 335 17.21 19.69 -9.60
N LYS A 336 17.79 18.60 -9.09
CA LYS A 336 18.64 17.67 -9.86
C LYS A 336 17.84 16.52 -10.47
N ASP A 337 17.27 15.65 -9.63
CA ASP A 337 16.68 14.38 -10.07
C ASP A 337 15.17 14.47 -10.35
N TRP A 338 14.73 15.51 -11.07
CA TRP A 338 13.30 15.68 -11.37
C TRP A 338 12.81 14.86 -12.57
N GLN A 339 11.71 14.15 -12.40
CA GLN A 339 10.88 13.63 -13.50
C GLN A 339 10.28 14.82 -14.28
N ASN A 340 10.57 14.90 -15.58
CA ASN A 340 10.11 15.99 -16.43
C ASN A 340 8.67 15.74 -16.91
N TYR A 341 7.74 16.61 -16.53
CA TYR A 341 6.33 16.55 -16.93
C TYR A 341 6.14 16.63 -18.46
N ALA A 342 7.05 17.28 -19.18
CA ALA A 342 7.03 17.36 -20.64
C ALA A 342 7.54 16.10 -21.36
N ASN A 343 8.17 15.16 -20.64
CA ASN A 343 8.60 13.85 -21.14
C ASN A 343 8.60 12.83 -19.98
N TYR A 344 7.39 12.52 -19.51
CA TYR A 344 7.11 11.75 -18.32
C TYR A 344 7.08 10.26 -18.64
N CYS A 345 7.97 9.49 -18.03
CA CYS A 345 8.13 8.07 -18.26
C CYS A 345 7.51 7.26 -17.12
N ILE A 346 6.71 6.24 -17.45
CA ILE A 346 6.21 5.25 -16.50
C ILE A 346 6.80 3.88 -16.91
N ASP A 347 7.28 3.11 -15.93
CA ASP A 347 7.90 1.81 -16.19
C ASP A 347 6.92 0.90 -16.95
N GLY A 348 7.37 0.43 -18.12
CA GLY A 348 6.52 -0.27 -19.08
C GLY A 348 5.89 0.66 -20.12
N LEU A 349 5.03 1.61 -19.71
CA LEU A 349 4.26 2.46 -20.64
C LEU A 349 5.13 3.33 -21.56
N GLY A 350 6.38 3.58 -21.17
CA GLY A 350 7.28 4.50 -21.86
C GLY A 350 6.96 5.95 -21.51
N CYS A 351 7.40 6.88 -22.37
CA CYS A 351 7.35 8.31 -22.08
C CYS A 351 6.28 9.04 -22.91
N THR A 352 5.64 10.07 -22.33
CA THR A 352 4.75 10.99 -23.03
C THR A 352 4.84 12.41 -22.48
N SER A 353 4.31 13.40 -23.19
CA SER A 353 4.14 14.74 -22.64
C SER A 353 2.82 14.82 -21.87
N MET A 354 2.89 15.07 -20.56
CA MET A 354 1.73 15.22 -19.69
C MET A 354 1.01 16.57 -19.90
N ILE A 355 1.63 17.47 -20.68
CA ILE A 355 1.07 18.78 -21.06
C ILE A 355 -0.17 18.54 -21.93
N VAL A 356 -1.36 18.76 -21.37
CA VAL A 356 -2.61 18.46 -22.08
C VAL A 356 -2.87 19.54 -23.14
N GLY A 357 -2.89 19.15 -24.41
CA GLY A 357 -3.26 20.05 -25.51
C GLY A 357 -2.15 21.00 -25.98
N PHE A 358 -0.88 20.58 -25.95
CA PHE A 358 0.23 21.40 -26.49
C PHE A 358 0.18 21.55 -28.02
N SER A 359 -0.34 20.55 -28.73
CA SER A 359 -0.49 20.56 -30.20
C SER A 359 -1.89 21.00 -30.65
N ASN A 360 -2.92 20.62 -29.89
CA ASN A 360 -4.33 20.83 -30.19
C ASN A 360 -5.04 21.23 -28.90
N ALA A 361 -5.68 22.41 -28.87
CA ALA A 361 -6.20 23.00 -27.65
C ALA A 361 -7.15 22.06 -26.88
N PHE A 362 -7.15 22.13 -25.54
CA PHE A 362 -8.18 21.51 -24.72
C PHE A 362 -9.50 22.30 -24.80
N THR A 363 -10.61 21.62 -25.08
CA THR A 363 -11.90 22.25 -25.48
C THR A 363 -13.13 21.80 -24.68
N LYS A 364 -12.95 21.01 -23.61
CA LYS A 364 -14.05 20.42 -22.83
C LYS A 364 -14.11 21.03 -21.41
N THR A 365 -14.94 20.47 -20.53
CA THR A 365 -14.87 20.81 -19.10
C THR A 365 -13.77 20.00 -18.42
N PHE A 366 -13.03 20.64 -17.52
CA PHE A 366 -12.16 19.98 -16.54
C PHE A 366 -12.61 20.38 -15.13
N ASP A 367 -12.96 19.40 -14.29
CA ASP A 367 -13.35 19.61 -12.90
C ASP A 367 -12.35 18.96 -11.94
N GLY A 368 -11.60 19.77 -11.22
CA GLY A 368 -10.68 19.28 -10.19
C GLY A 368 -11.38 18.80 -8.92
N GLN A 369 -12.68 19.09 -8.73
CA GLN A 369 -13.49 18.74 -7.55
C GLN A 369 -12.96 19.21 -6.18
N GLY A 370 -11.85 19.95 -6.12
CA GLY A 370 -11.12 20.32 -4.91
C GLY A 370 -9.81 19.53 -4.70
N TYR A 371 -9.55 18.51 -5.51
CA TYR A 371 -8.29 17.74 -5.47
C TYR A 371 -7.10 18.54 -6.00
N THR A 372 -5.90 18.04 -5.66
CA THR A 372 -4.62 18.69 -5.88
C THR A 372 -3.75 17.91 -6.85
N LEU A 373 -3.25 18.60 -7.89
CA LEU A 373 -2.12 18.13 -8.71
C LEU A 373 -0.80 18.54 -8.06
N LYS A 374 0.08 17.58 -7.77
CA LYS A 374 1.28 17.77 -6.94
C LYS A 374 2.58 17.41 -7.68
N ASN A 375 3.68 18.02 -7.26
CA ASN A 375 5.05 17.56 -7.53
C ASN A 375 5.42 17.62 -9.04
N ILE A 376 5.34 18.83 -9.61
CA ILE A 376 5.42 19.09 -11.07
C ILE A 376 6.69 19.88 -11.39
N ASN A 377 7.43 19.50 -12.43
CA ASN A 377 8.50 20.31 -13.03
C ASN A 377 8.49 20.13 -14.55
N ILE A 378 8.60 21.25 -15.29
CA ILE A 378 8.44 21.28 -16.75
C ILE A 378 9.69 21.89 -17.40
N ASP A 379 10.46 21.11 -18.15
CA ASP A 379 11.58 21.62 -18.95
C ASP A 379 11.41 21.19 -20.41
N THR A 380 11.02 22.13 -21.28
CA THR A 380 10.89 21.85 -22.73
C THR A 380 12.13 22.27 -23.52
N THR A 381 13.15 22.81 -22.84
CA THR A 381 14.34 23.37 -23.51
C THR A 381 15.30 22.30 -24.04
N SER A 382 15.25 21.09 -23.47
CA SER A 382 16.02 19.92 -23.88
C SER A 382 15.34 19.01 -24.91
N LEU A 383 14.07 19.28 -25.27
CA LEU A 383 13.32 18.49 -26.26
C LEU A 383 13.74 18.82 -27.70
N SER A 384 13.60 17.87 -28.62
CA SER A 384 13.72 18.12 -30.07
C SER A 384 12.59 19.04 -30.54
N ASP A 385 11.36 18.59 -30.28
CA ASP A 385 10.13 19.22 -30.74
C ASP A 385 9.54 20.03 -29.60
N LYS A 386 9.91 21.31 -29.55
CA LYS A 386 9.61 22.20 -28.42
C LYS A 386 8.18 22.73 -28.53
N PRO A 387 7.25 22.35 -27.64
CA PRO A 387 5.88 22.86 -27.68
C PRO A 387 5.88 24.36 -27.40
N LYS A 388 5.21 25.13 -28.27
CA LYS A 388 5.07 26.59 -28.13
C LYS A 388 4.32 26.99 -26.85
N TYR A 389 3.37 26.17 -26.39
CA TYR A 389 2.52 26.46 -25.24
C TYR A 389 2.82 25.46 -24.11
N VAL A 390 3.24 25.96 -22.94
CA VAL A 390 3.82 25.17 -21.85
C VAL A 390 3.16 25.50 -20.50
N GLY A 391 2.71 24.46 -19.80
CA GLY A 391 2.05 24.48 -18.50
C GLY A 391 1.52 23.08 -18.16
N ILE A 392 0.60 22.95 -17.20
CA ILE A 392 -0.16 21.70 -16.98
C ILE A 392 -0.97 21.37 -18.25
N PHE A 393 -1.59 22.41 -18.81
CA PHE A 393 -2.14 22.42 -20.15
C PHE A 393 -1.20 23.17 -21.09
N GLY A 394 -1.23 22.83 -22.37
CA GLY A 394 -0.53 23.59 -23.40
C GLY A 394 -1.36 24.80 -23.81
N LYS A 395 -2.28 24.57 -24.75
CA LYS A 395 -3.33 25.53 -25.11
C LYS A 395 -4.69 25.05 -24.63
N ILE A 396 -5.51 25.99 -24.17
CA ILE A 396 -6.92 25.80 -23.80
C ILE A 396 -7.76 26.73 -24.69
N GLU A 397 -8.87 26.25 -25.26
CA GLU A 397 -9.75 27.06 -26.12
C GLU A 397 -11.24 26.70 -25.98
N ASN A 398 -12.06 27.68 -25.56
CA ASN A 398 -13.50 27.56 -25.30
C ASN A 398 -13.88 26.53 -24.22
N ALA A 399 -12.92 26.12 -23.39
CA ALA A 399 -13.09 25.19 -22.28
C ALA A 399 -13.63 25.86 -21.00
N THR A 400 -14.05 25.03 -20.05
CA THR A 400 -14.33 25.44 -18.66
C THR A 400 -13.44 24.65 -17.71
N ILE A 401 -12.59 25.33 -16.95
CA ILE A 401 -11.72 24.74 -15.92
C ILE A 401 -12.20 25.22 -14.55
N LYS A 402 -12.42 24.29 -13.61
CA LYS A 402 -12.97 24.62 -12.29
C LYS A 402 -12.40 23.77 -11.16
N ASN A 403 -12.45 24.32 -9.94
CA ASN A 403 -12.26 23.61 -8.67
C ASN A 403 -10.94 22.82 -8.56
N ILE A 404 -9.80 23.38 -8.94
CA ILE A 404 -8.51 22.65 -8.94
C ILE A 404 -7.48 23.33 -8.03
N ASN A 405 -6.81 22.54 -7.20
CA ASN A 405 -5.62 22.92 -6.47
C ASN A 405 -4.36 22.41 -7.20
N VAL A 406 -3.28 23.17 -7.13
CA VAL A 406 -1.98 22.81 -7.72
C VAL A 406 -0.87 23.16 -6.73
N ASP A 407 0.05 22.23 -6.52
CA ASP A 407 1.28 22.43 -5.74
C ASP A 407 2.49 21.91 -6.52
N TYR A 408 3.32 22.81 -7.04
CA TYR A 408 4.53 22.43 -7.79
C TYR A 408 5.62 21.86 -6.87
N MET A 409 5.51 22.00 -5.55
CA MET A 409 6.48 21.53 -4.54
C MET A 409 7.92 22.01 -4.80
N GLY A 410 8.07 23.22 -5.34
CA GLY A 410 9.34 23.86 -5.70
C GLY A 410 9.82 23.60 -7.14
N GLY A 411 9.12 22.76 -7.91
CA GLY A 411 9.47 22.50 -9.31
C GLY A 411 9.23 23.70 -10.22
N GLY A 412 10.06 23.86 -11.26
CA GLY A 412 10.07 25.04 -12.13
C GLY A 412 9.43 24.81 -13.50
N ILE A 413 9.43 25.87 -14.31
CA ILE A 413 8.98 25.86 -15.71
C ILE A 413 10.05 26.54 -16.57
N LYS A 414 10.55 25.84 -17.59
CA LYS A 414 11.45 26.41 -18.61
C LYS A 414 10.91 26.10 -20.00
N ALA A 415 10.72 27.14 -20.80
CA ALA A 415 10.05 27.06 -22.09
C ALA A 415 10.76 27.85 -23.20
N ASN A 416 10.27 27.67 -24.43
CA ASN A 416 10.53 28.53 -25.58
C ASN A 416 9.17 28.82 -26.24
N GLY A 417 8.64 30.04 -26.05
CA GLY A 417 7.26 30.40 -26.40
C GLY A 417 6.47 30.93 -25.21
N PHE A 418 5.31 30.35 -24.92
CA PHE A 418 4.35 30.84 -23.94
C PHE A 418 4.31 29.90 -22.73
N ALA A 419 4.64 30.41 -21.53
CA ALA A 419 4.80 29.62 -20.31
C ALA A 419 3.90 30.11 -19.16
N GLY A 420 3.28 29.18 -18.44
CA GLY A 420 2.73 29.49 -17.12
C GLY A 420 2.28 28.29 -16.31
N GLY A 421 2.10 28.52 -15.00
CA GLY A 421 1.84 27.48 -14.00
C GLY A 421 0.62 26.61 -14.27
N PHE A 422 -0.39 27.15 -14.95
CA PHE A 422 -1.57 26.40 -15.38
C PHE A 422 -1.56 26.09 -16.88
N ALA A 423 -1.30 27.08 -17.74
CA ALA A 423 -1.31 26.88 -19.19
C ALA A 423 -0.33 27.78 -19.96
N GLY A 424 0.15 27.34 -21.11
CA GLY A 424 0.86 28.22 -22.04
C GLY A 424 -0.06 29.29 -22.62
N GLU A 425 -1.24 28.87 -23.09
CA GLU A 425 -2.31 29.77 -23.54
C GLU A 425 -3.67 29.35 -22.94
N ALA A 426 -4.29 30.24 -22.17
CA ALA A 426 -5.54 30.03 -21.45
C ALA A 426 -6.69 30.82 -22.10
N ARG A 427 -7.50 30.18 -22.97
CA ARG A 427 -8.71 30.78 -23.55
C ARG A 427 -9.98 30.04 -23.10
N GLY A 428 -10.75 30.62 -22.19
CA GLY A 428 -11.97 29.98 -21.67
C GLY A 428 -12.52 30.59 -20.39
N THR A 429 -13.16 29.76 -19.57
CA THR A 429 -13.64 30.11 -18.22
C THR A 429 -12.84 29.37 -17.16
N PHE A 430 -12.32 30.08 -16.17
CA PHE A 430 -11.45 29.56 -15.11
C PHE A 430 -11.99 30.00 -13.74
N THR A 431 -12.42 29.06 -12.90
CA THR A 431 -13.15 29.38 -11.65
C THR A 431 -12.70 28.52 -10.46
N ASN A 432 -12.42 29.14 -9.30
CA ASN A 432 -11.97 28.45 -8.08
C ASN A 432 -10.68 27.64 -8.32
N ILE A 433 -9.53 28.33 -8.39
CA ILE A 433 -8.23 27.70 -8.67
C ILE A 433 -7.16 28.21 -7.68
N SER A 434 -6.31 27.30 -7.17
CA SER A 434 -5.09 27.70 -6.45
C SER A 434 -3.83 27.11 -7.09
N LEU A 435 -2.79 27.94 -7.22
CA LEU A 435 -1.45 27.59 -7.67
C LEU A 435 -0.44 27.93 -6.57
N ASN A 436 0.35 26.95 -6.14
CA ASN A 436 1.23 27.09 -4.98
C ASN A 436 2.64 26.54 -5.24
N ASN A 437 3.63 27.15 -4.60
CA ASN A 437 5.01 26.68 -4.49
C ASN A 437 5.68 26.38 -5.85
N ILE A 438 5.49 27.28 -6.82
CA ILE A 438 6.12 27.18 -8.14
C ILE A 438 7.56 27.70 -8.04
N GLY A 439 8.51 26.97 -8.60
CA GLY A 439 9.87 27.46 -8.80
C GLY A 439 9.94 28.60 -9.83
N ASN A 440 11.12 28.82 -10.40
CA ASN A 440 11.27 29.86 -11.42
C ASN A 440 10.50 29.49 -12.69
N VAL A 441 9.85 30.49 -13.30
CA VAL A 441 9.09 30.37 -14.56
C VAL A 441 9.81 31.19 -15.63
N SER A 442 10.42 30.51 -16.61
CA SER A 442 11.19 31.15 -17.68
C SER A 442 10.70 30.77 -19.07
N SER A 443 10.66 31.76 -19.97
CA SER A 443 10.46 31.50 -21.40
C SER A 443 11.49 32.24 -22.26
N SER A 444 12.31 31.49 -22.99
CA SER A 444 13.45 32.03 -23.74
C SER A 444 13.54 31.45 -25.15
N GLY A 445 13.50 32.31 -26.16
CA GLY A 445 13.67 31.94 -27.56
C GLY A 445 14.12 33.12 -28.41
N ASN A 446 15.19 32.92 -29.20
CA ASN A 446 15.87 34.01 -29.90
C ASN A 446 14.95 34.85 -30.80
N ASP A 447 14.15 34.18 -31.63
CA ASP A 447 13.44 34.79 -32.76
C ASP A 447 11.92 34.55 -32.67
N SER A 448 11.42 34.26 -31.46
CA SER A 448 10.02 33.97 -31.16
C SER A 448 9.39 34.98 -30.19
N ASP A 449 8.06 35.06 -30.20
CA ASP A 449 7.26 35.69 -29.14
C ASP A 449 7.41 34.85 -27.87
N ASN A 450 7.96 35.45 -26.80
CA ASN A 450 8.15 34.76 -25.52
C ASN A 450 7.36 35.44 -24.41
N TYR A 451 6.36 34.74 -23.88
CA TYR A 451 5.46 35.23 -22.83
C TYR A 451 5.56 34.33 -21.60
N ALA A 452 5.60 34.92 -20.40
CA ALA A 452 5.66 34.16 -19.15
C ALA A 452 4.77 34.76 -18.06
N GLY A 453 4.09 33.90 -17.28
CA GLY A 453 3.43 34.34 -16.05
C GLY A 453 3.04 33.20 -15.12
N GLY A 454 2.74 33.53 -13.85
CA GLY A 454 2.50 32.54 -12.81
C GLY A 454 1.31 31.62 -13.10
N PHE A 455 0.27 32.12 -13.77
CA PHE A 455 -0.88 31.31 -14.23
C PHE A 455 -0.75 30.93 -15.71
N ALA A 456 -0.50 31.89 -16.60
CA ALA A 456 -0.44 31.61 -18.03
C ALA A 456 0.51 32.49 -18.85
N GLY A 457 1.04 31.97 -19.96
CA GLY A 457 1.79 32.79 -20.91
C GLY A 457 0.89 33.85 -21.58
N GLU A 458 -0.27 33.42 -22.08
CA GLU A 458 -1.34 34.31 -22.55
C GLU A 458 -2.71 33.94 -21.96
N ALA A 459 -3.50 34.95 -21.55
CA ALA A 459 -4.82 34.80 -20.94
C ALA A 459 -5.92 35.54 -21.72
N ARG A 460 -7.02 34.84 -22.05
CA ARG A 460 -8.19 35.36 -22.78
C ARG A 460 -9.49 34.75 -22.21
N GLY A 461 -10.56 35.53 -22.04
CA GLY A 461 -11.80 35.05 -21.41
C GLY A 461 -11.97 35.44 -19.94
N THR A 462 -12.55 34.55 -19.13
CA THR A 462 -13.07 34.88 -17.78
C THR A 462 -12.33 34.11 -16.68
N PHE A 463 -11.85 34.82 -15.66
CA PHE A 463 -11.06 34.29 -14.55
C PHE A 463 -11.65 34.76 -13.22
N THR A 464 -12.05 33.83 -12.36
CA THR A 464 -12.80 34.11 -11.11
C THR A 464 -12.29 33.28 -9.93
N ASN A 465 -12.09 33.90 -8.77
CA ASN A 465 -11.64 33.22 -7.54
C ASN A 465 -10.33 32.43 -7.75
N ILE A 466 -9.24 33.13 -8.12
CA ILE A 466 -7.94 32.49 -8.40
C ILE A 466 -6.86 33.03 -7.45
N SER A 467 -6.06 32.12 -6.88
CA SER A 467 -4.96 32.44 -5.97
C SER A 467 -3.62 31.86 -6.46
N LEU A 468 -2.57 32.69 -6.42
CA LEU A 468 -1.19 32.35 -6.77
C LEU A 468 -0.31 32.67 -5.56
N ASN A 469 0.33 31.64 -4.98
CA ASN A 469 1.14 31.77 -3.77
C ASN A 469 2.54 31.17 -3.95
N ASN A 470 3.58 31.84 -3.46
CA ASN A 470 4.96 31.34 -3.43
C ASN A 470 5.45 30.93 -4.83
N ILE A 471 5.68 31.91 -5.71
CA ILE A 471 6.24 31.71 -7.04
C ILE A 471 7.67 32.26 -7.07
N GLY A 472 8.60 31.55 -7.70
CA GLY A 472 9.98 31.99 -7.91
C GLY A 472 10.11 33.18 -8.86
N ASP A 473 11.31 33.40 -9.40
CA ASP A 473 11.52 34.45 -10.40
C ASP A 473 10.77 34.12 -11.70
N ILE A 474 10.07 35.11 -12.25
CA ILE A 474 9.34 35.00 -13.52
C ILE A 474 10.09 35.80 -14.59
N SER A 475 10.40 35.18 -15.73
CA SER A 475 11.26 35.77 -16.76
C SER A 475 10.79 35.45 -18.18
N SER A 476 10.92 36.42 -19.09
CA SER A 476 10.83 36.16 -20.52
C SER A 476 11.91 36.88 -21.32
N SER A 477 12.34 36.28 -22.43
CA SER A 477 13.28 36.89 -23.38
C SER A 477 13.05 36.39 -24.80
N GLY A 478 12.94 37.31 -25.77
CA GLY A 478 12.74 36.95 -27.18
C GLY A 478 12.53 38.17 -28.07
N PHE A 479 11.83 38.02 -29.20
CA PHE A 479 11.61 39.15 -30.11
C PHE A 479 10.61 40.16 -29.53
N TYR A 480 9.39 39.70 -29.22
CA TYR A 480 8.47 40.37 -28.30
C TYR A 480 8.51 39.63 -26.95
N SER A 481 8.68 40.38 -25.86
CA SER A 481 8.81 39.84 -24.50
C SER A 481 7.70 40.38 -23.61
N HIS A 482 7.00 39.50 -22.90
CA HIS A 482 5.91 39.85 -22.01
C HIS A 482 5.97 39.01 -20.72
N THR A 483 6.13 39.66 -19.57
CA THR A 483 6.21 38.95 -18.27
C THR A 483 5.24 39.55 -17.25
N GLY A 484 4.52 38.73 -16.50
CA GLY A 484 3.78 39.22 -15.35
C GLY A 484 3.38 38.17 -14.33
N GLY A 485 3.04 38.60 -13.10
CA GLY A 485 2.79 37.69 -11.98
C GLY A 485 1.65 36.69 -12.22
N PHE A 486 0.58 37.12 -12.89
CA PHE A 486 -0.50 36.24 -13.36
C PHE A 486 -0.26 35.80 -14.81
N SER A 487 -0.03 36.72 -15.74
CA SER A 487 0.15 36.39 -17.16
C SER A 487 1.14 37.26 -17.91
N GLY A 488 1.78 36.71 -18.94
CA GLY A 488 2.59 37.51 -19.86
C GLY A 488 1.72 38.50 -20.64
N ARG A 489 0.77 37.98 -21.41
CA ARG A 489 -0.17 38.77 -22.21
C ARG A 489 -1.62 38.51 -21.81
N THR A 490 -2.45 39.54 -21.90
CA THR A 490 -3.87 39.50 -21.60
C THR A 490 -4.67 40.19 -22.72
N GLU A 491 -5.71 39.55 -23.25
CA GLU A 491 -6.54 40.15 -24.31
C GLU A 491 -8.04 39.85 -24.18
N ARG A 492 -8.87 40.92 -24.16
CA ARG A 492 -10.36 40.86 -24.07
C ARG A 492 -10.87 39.98 -22.92
N THR A 493 -10.48 40.31 -21.70
CA THR A 493 -10.70 39.48 -20.50
C THR A 493 -11.58 40.10 -19.43
N ASN A 494 -12.17 39.26 -18.58
CA ASN A 494 -12.77 39.64 -17.31
C ASN A 494 -12.06 38.92 -16.16
N PHE A 495 -11.56 39.67 -15.18
CA PHE A 495 -10.92 39.16 -13.97
C PHE A 495 -11.68 39.63 -12.72
N THR A 496 -12.01 38.68 -11.84
CA THR A 496 -12.76 38.93 -10.61
C THR A 496 -12.17 38.13 -9.45
N ASN A 497 -11.87 38.78 -8.32
CA ASN A 497 -11.40 38.11 -7.10
C ASN A 497 -10.12 37.29 -7.32
N ILE A 498 -9.02 37.99 -7.59
CA ILE A 498 -7.72 37.40 -7.92
C ILE A 498 -6.66 37.83 -6.90
N PHE A 499 -5.88 36.89 -6.39
CA PHE A 499 -4.91 37.13 -5.31
C PHE A 499 -3.53 36.59 -5.69
N LEU A 500 -2.53 37.46 -5.71
CA LEU A 500 -1.11 37.15 -5.94
C LEU A 500 -0.34 37.47 -4.66
N ASN A 501 0.43 36.51 -4.15
CA ASN A 501 1.22 36.69 -2.93
C ASN A 501 2.55 35.93 -2.96
N ASN A 502 3.63 36.59 -2.53
CA ASN A 502 4.99 36.05 -2.51
C ASN A 502 5.44 35.60 -3.91
N ILE A 503 5.75 36.56 -4.79
CA ILE A 503 6.33 36.31 -6.11
C ILE A 503 7.76 36.86 -6.12
N GLY A 504 8.69 36.12 -6.74
CA GLY A 504 10.06 36.55 -6.95
C GLY A 504 10.20 37.78 -7.86
N ASN A 505 11.39 37.97 -8.42
CA ASN A 505 11.62 39.06 -9.35
C ASN A 505 10.92 38.77 -10.69
N ILE A 506 10.35 39.79 -11.30
CA ILE A 506 9.71 39.70 -12.60
C ILE A 506 10.61 40.44 -13.59
N SER A 507 11.11 39.73 -14.62
CA SER A 507 12.05 40.28 -15.61
C SER A 507 11.60 40.06 -17.06
N SER A 508 11.96 40.99 -17.95
CA SER A 508 11.62 40.93 -19.38
C SER A 508 12.73 41.53 -20.24
N SER A 509 13.18 40.76 -21.25
CA SER A 509 14.31 41.11 -22.13
C SER A 509 13.96 40.87 -23.60
N GLY A 510 13.17 41.78 -24.17
CA GLY A 510 12.82 41.74 -25.59
C GLY A 510 13.91 42.28 -26.52
N ARG A 511 13.78 41.97 -27.83
CA ARG A 511 14.58 42.60 -28.91
C ARG A 511 13.83 43.71 -29.68
N ASN A 512 12.49 43.70 -29.69
CA ASN A 512 11.65 44.72 -30.34
C ASN A 512 10.68 45.43 -29.37
N TYR A 513 10.02 44.70 -28.46
CA TYR A 513 9.28 45.33 -27.35
C TYR A 513 9.42 44.51 -26.06
N SER A 514 9.28 45.19 -24.92
CA SER A 514 9.29 44.59 -23.59
C SER A 514 8.18 45.20 -22.72
N TYR A 515 7.29 44.34 -22.22
CA TYR A 515 6.13 44.73 -21.41
C TYR A 515 6.11 43.92 -20.10
N ILE A 516 6.09 44.59 -18.95
CA ILE A 516 6.25 43.91 -17.67
C ILE A 516 5.42 44.48 -16.52
N GLY A 517 4.87 43.61 -15.65
CA GLY A 517 4.35 44.06 -14.37
C GLY A 517 3.81 42.99 -13.41
N GLY A 518 3.49 43.40 -12.18
CA GLY A 518 3.16 42.49 -11.07
C GLY A 518 1.94 41.59 -11.28
N PHE A 519 1.01 41.98 -12.15
CA PHE A 519 -0.13 41.18 -12.60
C PHE A 519 0.05 40.69 -14.03
N ALA A 520 0.31 41.61 -14.98
CA ALA A 520 0.44 41.25 -16.39
C ALA A 520 1.53 42.04 -17.12
N GLY A 521 2.13 41.45 -18.16
CA GLY A 521 3.03 42.19 -19.05
C GLY A 521 2.28 43.27 -19.83
N SER A 522 1.29 42.88 -20.65
CA SER A 522 0.38 43.83 -21.31
C SER A 522 -1.09 43.37 -21.30
N ILE A 523 -1.99 44.34 -21.16
CA ILE A 523 -3.46 44.17 -21.15
C ILE A 523 -4.06 44.92 -22.35
N ASN A 524 -4.64 44.18 -23.29
CA ASN A 524 -5.09 44.68 -24.58
C ASN A 524 -6.59 44.45 -24.83
N GLY A 525 -7.25 45.44 -25.46
CA GLY A 525 -8.70 45.42 -25.66
C GLY A 525 -9.49 45.70 -24.37
N ASN A 526 -10.77 46.05 -24.51
CA ASN A 526 -11.56 46.60 -23.41
C ASN A 526 -12.02 45.50 -22.41
N GLY A 527 -11.12 45.08 -21.52
CA GLY A 527 -11.41 44.13 -20.44
C GLY A 527 -11.83 44.77 -19.12
N THR A 528 -12.32 43.95 -18.19
CA THR A 528 -12.65 44.34 -16.81
C THR A 528 -11.78 43.62 -15.78
N PHE A 529 -11.35 44.34 -14.75
CA PHE A 529 -10.44 43.86 -13.72
C PHE A 529 -10.94 44.34 -12.36
N SER A 530 -11.45 43.41 -11.54
CA SER A 530 -12.14 43.74 -10.29
C SER A 530 -11.69 42.88 -9.10
N ASN A 531 -11.58 43.50 -7.92
CA ASN A 531 -11.20 42.82 -6.67
C ASN A 531 -9.86 42.05 -6.80
N ILE A 532 -8.78 42.77 -7.12
CA ILE A 532 -7.45 42.15 -7.37
C ILE A 532 -6.44 42.64 -6.34
N SER A 533 -5.69 41.72 -5.72
CA SER A 533 -4.62 42.07 -4.76
C SER A 533 -3.29 41.45 -5.14
N LEU A 534 -2.23 42.27 -5.12
CA LEU A 534 -0.84 41.91 -5.34
C LEU A 534 -0.07 42.21 -4.05
N ASN A 535 0.60 41.21 -3.49
CA ASN A 535 1.31 41.34 -2.22
C ASN A 535 2.69 40.67 -2.30
N ASN A 536 3.72 41.35 -1.76
CA ASN A 536 5.08 40.81 -1.66
C ASN A 536 5.61 40.31 -3.03
N ILE A 537 5.81 41.24 -3.97
CA ILE A 537 6.40 40.96 -5.28
C ILE A 537 7.82 41.55 -5.31
N GLY A 538 8.78 40.80 -5.84
CA GLY A 538 10.16 41.25 -6.03
C GLY A 538 10.30 42.41 -7.03
N ASN A 539 11.53 42.65 -7.49
CA ASN A 539 11.81 43.74 -8.42
C ASN A 539 11.18 43.46 -9.80
N ILE A 540 10.68 44.51 -10.45
CA ILE A 540 10.00 44.46 -11.74
C ILE A 540 10.86 45.21 -12.77
N SER A 541 11.60 44.49 -13.60
CA SER A 541 12.64 45.07 -14.46
C SER A 541 12.49 44.74 -15.95
N SER A 542 12.43 45.77 -16.79
CA SER A 542 12.49 45.67 -18.25
C SER A 542 13.81 46.20 -18.81
N SER A 543 14.47 45.41 -19.67
CA SER A 543 15.67 45.78 -20.41
C SER A 543 15.49 45.57 -21.91
N HIS A 544 15.98 46.51 -22.73
CA HIS A 544 15.61 46.55 -24.14
C HIS A 544 16.58 47.23 -25.12
N SER A 545 16.67 46.69 -26.35
CA SER A 545 17.53 47.19 -27.44
C SER A 545 16.87 48.13 -28.47
N ASN A 546 15.74 47.76 -29.10
CA ASN A 546 15.28 48.45 -30.34
C ASN A 546 13.87 49.10 -30.33
N GLY A 547 12.93 48.75 -29.44
CA GLY A 547 11.63 49.42 -29.35
C GLY A 547 11.02 49.48 -27.93
N ASN A 548 9.86 50.13 -27.79
CA ASN A 548 9.43 50.69 -26.51
C ASN A 548 9.42 49.70 -25.32
N SER A 549 9.91 50.19 -24.17
CA SER A 549 9.95 49.46 -22.89
C SER A 549 8.90 50.01 -21.91
N TYR A 550 8.11 49.12 -21.29
CA TYR A 550 7.05 49.49 -20.35
C TYR A 550 7.08 48.61 -19.08
N ALA A 551 7.24 49.22 -17.91
CA ALA A 551 7.19 48.52 -16.61
C ALA A 551 6.14 49.11 -15.67
N GLY A 552 5.43 48.27 -14.92
CA GLY A 552 4.44 48.74 -13.95
C GLY A 552 4.19 47.79 -12.78
N GLY A 553 3.85 48.32 -11.60
CA GLY A 553 3.57 47.50 -10.42
C GLY A 553 2.38 46.54 -10.60
N PHE A 554 1.39 46.92 -11.43
CA PHE A 554 0.32 46.04 -11.90
C PHE A 554 0.60 45.53 -13.32
N ALA A 555 0.87 46.41 -14.29
CA ALA A 555 1.16 45.97 -15.65
C ALA A 555 1.93 46.98 -16.51
N GLY A 556 2.70 46.50 -17.49
CA GLY A 556 3.52 47.35 -18.35
C GLY A 556 2.69 48.30 -19.20
N TRP A 557 1.75 47.76 -19.97
CA TRP A 557 0.78 48.53 -20.75
C TRP A 557 -0.64 48.06 -20.47
N VAL A 558 -1.57 49.00 -20.25
CA VAL A 558 -2.96 48.67 -19.94
C VAL A 558 -3.98 49.52 -20.71
N TYR A 559 -5.05 48.86 -21.16
CA TYR A 559 -6.27 49.46 -21.66
C TYR A 559 -7.48 48.67 -21.14
N GLY A 560 -8.42 49.34 -20.45
CA GLY A 560 -9.61 48.66 -19.92
C GLY A 560 -10.28 49.40 -18.75
N THR A 561 -11.05 48.66 -17.95
CA THR A 561 -11.71 49.15 -16.71
C THR A 561 -11.19 48.40 -15.49
N PHE A 562 -10.70 49.13 -14.50
CA PHE A 562 -10.02 48.62 -13.30
C PHE A 562 -10.74 49.12 -12.03
N SER A 563 -11.16 48.21 -11.15
CA SER A 563 -11.92 48.54 -9.93
C SER A 563 -11.49 47.73 -8.70
N ASN A 564 -11.40 48.36 -7.54
CA ASN A 564 -11.05 47.72 -6.26
C ASN A 564 -9.74 46.89 -6.35
N ILE A 565 -8.60 47.56 -6.49
CA ILE A 565 -7.28 46.92 -6.66
C ILE A 565 -6.31 47.41 -5.57
N SER A 566 -5.54 46.50 -4.99
CA SER A 566 -4.47 46.82 -4.03
C SER A 566 -3.11 46.22 -4.42
N LEU A 567 -2.06 47.04 -4.35
CA LEU A 567 -0.67 46.66 -4.50
C LEU A 567 0.03 46.96 -3.17
N ASN A 568 0.58 45.93 -2.51
CA ASN A 568 1.33 46.06 -1.26
C ASN A 568 2.72 45.42 -1.39
N ASN A 569 3.76 46.10 -0.91
CA ASN A 569 5.13 45.55 -0.84
C ASN A 569 5.61 45.06 -2.23
N ILE A 570 5.76 46.00 -3.17
CA ILE A 570 6.29 45.74 -4.51
C ILE A 570 7.72 46.30 -4.56
N GLY A 571 8.67 45.54 -5.11
CA GLY A 571 10.06 45.96 -5.28
C GLY A 571 10.27 47.14 -6.24
N ASP A 572 11.53 47.41 -6.59
CA ASP A 572 11.87 48.48 -7.54
C ASP A 572 11.27 48.19 -8.92
N ILE A 573 10.65 49.21 -9.53
CA ILE A 573 10.02 49.14 -10.86
C ILE A 573 10.92 49.90 -11.82
N SER A 574 11.56 49.18 -12.74
CA SER A 574 12.56 49.73 -13.66
C SER A 574 12.25 49.43 -15.13
N SER A 575 12.40 50.44 -15.98
CA SER A 575 12.23 50.35 -17.43
C SER A 575 13.45 50.98 -18.11
N SER A 576 14.10 50.25 -19.00
CA SER A 576 15.38 50.67 -19.58
C SER A 576 15.50 50.32 -21.06
N HIS A 577 15.94 51.30 -21.87
CA HIS A 577 16.05 51.14 -23.32
C HIS A 577 17.20 51.99 -23.90
N SER A 578 17.99 51.40 -24.80
CA SER A 578 19.14 52.05 -25.44
C SER A 578 18.86 53.01 -26.61
N ASN A 579 17.71 52.91 -27.31
CA ASN A 579 17.49 53.59 -28.60
C ASN A 579 16.08 54.19 -28.81
N GLY A 580 15.17 54.05 -27.85
CA GLY A 580 13.75 54.40 -28.00
C GLY A 580 13.04 54.54 -26.65
N ASN A 581 11.71 54.70 -26.65
CA ASN A 581 10.99 55.20 -25.48
C ASN A 581 10.92 54.22 -24.30
N SER A 582 11.02 54.76 -23.08
CA SER A 582 10.85 54.03 -21.82
C SER A 582 9.78 54.66 -20.95
N TYR A 583 8.95 53.82 -20.33
CA TYR A 583 7.90 54.20 -19.40
C TYR A 583 7.91 53.28 -18.17
N ALA A 584 7.79 53.88 -16.97
CA ALA A 584 7.69 53.18 -15.69
C ALA A 584 6.60 53.80 -14.79
N GLY A 585 5.87 52.99 -14.02
CA GLY A 585 4.92 53.54 -13.03
C GLY A 585 4.47 52.59 -11.93
N GLY A 586 4.10 53.15 -10.77
CA GLY A 586 3.75 52.35 -9.59
C GLY A 586 2.55 51.42 -9.80
N PHE A 587 1.63 51.77 -10.71
CA PHE A 587 0.58 50.88 -11.22
C PHE A 587 0.90 50.42 -12.65
N ALA A 588 1.18 51.34 -13.58
CA ALA A 588 1.44 50.96 -14.97
C ALA A 588 2.49 51.80 -15.71
N GLY A 589 3.18 51.19 -16.67
CA GLY A 589 4.08 51.92 -17.58
C GLY A 589 3.29 52.88 -18.47
N GLY A 590 2.27 52.37 -19.18
CA GLY A 590 1.28 53.16 -19.90
C GLY A 590 -0.15 52.82 -19.47
N ALA A 591 -0.89 53.80 -18.95
CA ALA A 591 -2.22 53.64 -18.36
C ALA A 591 -3.33 54.30 -19.20
N SER A 592 -4.17 53.51 -19.87
CA SER A 592 -5.34 54.03 -20.60
C SER A 592 -6.65 53.41 -20.11
N GLY A 593 -7.75 54.18 -20.07
CA GLY A 593 -9.09 53.67 -19.75
C GLY A 593 -9.70 54.25 -18.46
N ALA A 594 -10.31 53.40 -17.63
CA ALA A 594 -11.05 53.80 -16.44
C ALA A 594 -10.55 53.10 -15.16
N TYR A 595 -10.31 53.87 -14.10
CA TYR A 595 -9.69 53.42 -12.85
C TYR A 595 -10.51 53.89 -11.65
N THR A 596 -10.88 52.99 -10.74
CA THR A 596 -11.74 53.27 -9.58
C THR A 596 -11.28 52.50 -8.35
N ASN A 597 -11.18 53.14 -7.18
CA ASN A 597 -10.82 52.48 -5.91
C ASN A 597 -9.52 51.67 -6.02
N ILE A 598 -8.38 52.36 -6.19
CA ILE A 598 -7.06 51.71 -6.31
C ILE A 598 -6.13 52.20 -5.21
N SER A 599 -5.37 51.29 -4.61
CA SER A 599 -4.43 51.57 -3.53
C SER A 599 -3.04 51.00 -3.83
N LEU A 600 -2.03 51.86 -3.74
CA LEU A 600 -0.61 51.52 -3.86
C LEU A 600 0.06 51.82 -2.52
N ASN A 601 0.74 50.84 -1.94
CA ASN A 601 1.32 50.93 -0.61
C ASN A 601 2.67 50.19 -0.55
N ASN A 602 3.72 50.85 -0.05
CA ASN A 602 5.07 50.28 -0.01
C ASN A 602 5.54 49.81 -1.40
N ILE A 603 5.70 50.76 -2.32
CA ILE A 603 6.22 50.52 -3.67
C ILE A 603 7.67 51.01 -3.72
N GLY A 604 8.57 50.21 -4.27
CA GLY A 604 9.97 50.57 -4.46
C GLY A 604 10.18 51.77 -5.41
N SER A 605 11.44 51.99 -5.77
CA SER A 605 11.87 53.08 -6.64
C SER A 605 11.33 52.86 -8.06
N ILE A 606 10.74 53.89 -8.65
CA ILE A 606 10.16 53.87 -10.00
C ILE A 606 11.12 54.59 -10.93
N SER A 607 11.82 53.85 -11.78
CA SER A 607 12.90 54.36 -12.63
C SER A 607 12.64 54.11 -14.11
N SER A 608 12.88 55.14 -14.93
CA SER A 608 12.85 55.04 -16.39
C SER A 608 14.14 55.60 -17.01
N LYS A 609 14.70 54.87 -17.98
CA LYS A 609 15.90 55.25 -18.72
C LYS A 609 15.77 54.97 -20.21
N SER A 610 16.06 55.98 -21.03
CA SER A 610 15.84 55.96 -22.48
C SER A 610 16.91 56.75 -23.22
N TYR A 611 17.03 56.56 -24.54
CA TYR A 611 17.71 57.52 -25.40
C TYR A 611 16.77 58.61 -25.94
N ASP A 612 15.50 58.30 -26.19
CA ASP A 612 14.51 59.23 -26.76
C ASP A 612 13.65 59.90 -25.67
N ARG A 613 12.49 59.32 -25.34
CA ARG A 613 11.62 59.77 -24.25
C ARG A 613 11.73 58.83 -23.06
N SER A 614 11.89 59.39 -21.87
CA SER A 614 11.78 58.67 -20.60
C SER A 614 10.63 59.23 -19.78
N SER A 615 9.81 58.38 -19.18
CA SER A 615 8.70 58.83 -18.34
C SER A 615 8.51 57.92 -17.11
N ALA A 616 8.51 58.51 -15.92
CA ALA A 616 8.28 57.81 -14.65
C ALA A 616 7.15 58.48 -13.86
N GLY A 617 6.31 57.71 -13.18
CA GLY A 617 5.35 58.31 -12.25
C GLY A 617 4.76 57.40 -11.19
N GLY A 618 4.39 57.99 -10.05
CA GLY A 618 3.96 57.26 -8.85
C GLY A 618 2.76 56.34 -9.07
N PHE A 619 1.89 56.65 -10.03
CA PHE A 619 0.87 55.75 -10.56
C PHE A 619 1.19 55.29 -11.99
N ALA A 620 1.52 56.21 -12.91
CA ALA A 620 1.80 55.83 -14.30
C ALA A 620 2.90 56.63 -15.01
N GLY A 621 3.60 55.97 -15.94
CA GLY A 621 4.60 56.59 -16.81
C GLY A 621 3.97 57.47 -17.90
N ASP A 622 3.04 56.91 -18.68
CA ASP A 622 2.09 57.64 -19.55
C ASP A 622 0.65 57.40 -19.07
N ALA A 623 -0.24 58.38 -19.20
CA ALA A 623 -1.65 58.22 -18.83
C ALA A 623 -2.66 58.93 -19.75
N SER A 624 -3.83 58.29 -19.94
CA SER A 624 -5.04 58.90 -20.47
C SER A 624 -6.32 58.22 -19.95
N GLY A 625 -7.43 58.95 -19.88
CA GLY A 625 -8.73 58.43 -19.43
C GLY A 625 -9.21 58.99 -18.09
N VAL A 626 -9.90 58.18 -17.30
CA VAL A 626 -10.65 58.59 -16.09
C VAL A 626 -10.17 57.83 -14.86
N PHE A 627 -9.71 58.56 -13.84
CA PHE A 627 -9.01 58.02 -12.67
C PHE A 627 -9.71 58.52 -11.40
N THR A 628 -10.26 57.63 -10.59
CA THR A 628 -11.12 57.99 -9.46
C THR A 628 -10.80 57.22 -8.18
N SER A 629 -10.80 57.92 -7.04
CA SER A 629 -10.62 57.33 -5.70
C SER A 629 -9.34 56.48 -5.63
N ILE A 630 -8.19 57.12 -5.75
CA ILE A 630 -6.87 56.46 -5.80
C ILE A 630 -5.97 56.96 -4.68
N SER A 631 -5.34 56.04 -3.95
CA SER A 631 -4.37 56.33 -2.90
C SER A 631 -2.98 55.78 -3.21
N LEU A 632 -1.96 56.62 -2.99
CA LEU A 632 -0.54 56.26 -3.05
C LEU A 632 0.06 56.53 -1.65
N ASN A 633 0.72 55.53 -1.08
CA ASN A 633 1.42 55.62 0.21
C ASN A 633 2.79 54.95 0.12
N ASN A 634 3.82 55.57 0.72
CA ASN A 634 5.17 55.04 0.74
C ASN A 634 5.66 54.53 -0.63
N ILE A 635 5.73 55.47 -1.59
CA ILE A 635 6.36 55.25 -2.90
C ILE A 635 7.83 55.70 -2.79
N GLY A 636 8.75 54.91 -3.35
CA GLY A 636 10.18 55.24 -3.41
C GLY A 636 10.53 56.37 -4.39
N ASP A 637 11.81 56.49 -4.72
CA ASP A 637 12.32 57.50 -5.66
C ASP A 637 11.68 57.38 -7.05
N ILE A 638 11.20 58.50 -7.62
CA ILE A 638 10.61 58.56 -8.95
C ILE A 638 11.61 59.26 -9.89
N SER A 639 12.32 58.47 -10.70
CA SER A 639 13.44 58.95 -11.52
C SER A 639 13.27 58.70 -13.01
N SER A 640 13.69 59.68 -13.80
CA SER A 640 13.63 59.65 -15.26
C SER A 640 14.93 60.18 -15.87
N SER A 641 15.38 59.55 -16.96
CA SER A 641 16.59 59.95 -17.68
C SER A 641 16.49 59.70 -19.19
N SER A 642 16.79 60.71 -20.02
CA SER A 642 16.81 60.57 -21.50
C SER A 642 18.11 61.03 -22.15
N GLY A 643 18.48 60.44 -23.28
CA GLY A 643 19.76 60.72 -23.97
C GLY A 643 19.73 61.83 -25.03
N SER A 644 18.61 62.08 -25.70
CA SER A 644 18.53 62.98 -26.85
C SER A 644 17.11 63.52 -27.12
N ARG A 645 17.02 64.32 -28.21
CA ARG A 645 15.87 64.86 -28.98
C ARG A 645 14.57 65.24 -28.26
N TYR A 646 13.95 64.35 -27.48
CA TYR A 646 12.71 64.58 -26.74
C TYR A 646 12.99 65.05 -25.30
N GLY A 647 12.70 64.22 -24.29
CA GLY A 647 12.67 64.67 -22.91
C GLY A 647 12.49 63.56 -21.88
N SER A 648 12.77 63.94 -20.64
CA SER A 648 12.64 63.16 -19.43
C SER A 648 11.54 63.78 -18.56
N TYR A 649 10.56 62.96 -18.18
CA TYR A 649 9.41 63.40 -17.37
C TYR A 649 9.29 62.54 -16.12
N ALA A 650 9.08 63.17 -14.97
CA ALA A 650 8.86 62.52 -13.69
C ALA A 650 7.71 63.20 -12.93
N GLY A 651 6.67 62.44 -12.59
CA GLY A 651 5.49 62.98 -11.91
C GLY A 651 5.07 62.14 -10.72
N GLY A 652 4.85 62.77 -9.57
CA GLY A 652 4.44 62.06 -8.35
C GLY A 652 3.12 61.26 -8.48
N PHE A 653 2.31 61.53 -9.51
CA PHE A 653 1.21 60.67 -9.96
C PHE A 653 1.43 60.17 -11.39
N VAL A 654 1.67 61.06 -12.36
CA VAL A 654 1.80 60.71 -13.80
C VAL A 654 3.01 61.39 -14.43
N GLY A 655 3.89 60.61 -15.07
CA GLY A 655 5.05 61.14 -15.79
C GLY A 655 4.67 62.03 -16.98
N TYR A 656 3.88 61.49 -17.92
CA TYR A 656 3.48 62.15 -19.16
C TYR A 656 1.98 61.97 -19.43
N ILE A 657 1.30 63.01 -19.90
CA ILE A 657 -0.12 62.93 -20.33
C ILE A 657 -0.19 63.10 -21.84
N ASN A 658 -0.38 61.99 -22.56
CA ASN A 658 -0.47 61.96 -24.02
C ASN A 658 -1.78 62.52 -24.60
N SER A 659 -2.90 62.37 -23.88
CA SER A 659 -4.24 62.74 -24.37
C SER A 659 -5.05 63.44 -23.27
N SER A 660 -6.33 63.12 -23.06
CA SER A 660 -7.12 63.67 -21.95
C SER A 660 -6.95 62.83 -20.69
N LEU A 661 -6.60 63.46 -19.56
CA LEU A 661 -6.65 62.88 -18.22
C LEU A 661 -7.70 63.60 -17.36
N ALA A 662 -8.63 62.83 -16.80
CA ALA A 662 -9.63 63.27 -15.83
C ALA A 662 -9.43 62.54 -14.50
N SER A 663 -9.05 63.27 -13.45
CA SER A 663 -8.74 62.69 -12.13
C SER A 663 -9.71 63.17 -11.05
N LYS A 664 -10.16 62.28 -10.15
CA LYS A 664 -11.01 62.66 -9.01
C LYS A 664 -10.63 61.91 -7.74
N ASN A 665 -10.65 62.55 -6.57
CA ASN A 665 -10.37 61.91 -5.28
C ASN A 665 -9.01 61.20 -5.29
N ILE A 666 -7.93 61.94 -5.54
CA ILE A 666 -6.57 61.38 -5.58
C ILE A 666 -5.81 61.83 -4.33
N TYR A 667 -5.24 60.89 -3.59
CA TYR A 667 -4.60 61.13 -2.30
C TYR A 667 -3.19 60.53 -2.30
N ILE A 668 -2.15 61.33 -2.10
CA ILE A 668 -0.76 60.88 -2.25
C ILE A 668 0.07 61.31 -1.04
N PHE A 669 0.60 60.35 -0.28
CA PHE A 669 1.50 60.61 0.84
C PHE A 669 2.94 60.21 0.48
N PHE A 670 3.80 61.21 0.36
CA PHE A 670 5.23 61.04 0.13
C PHE A 670 5.99 61.00 1.46
N ASN A 671 6.85 60.01 1.61
CA ASN A 671 7.67 59.82 2.81
C ASN A 671 8.92 60.72 2.81
N PRO A 672 9.52 60.99 3.99
CA PRO A 672 10.71 61.82 4.09
C PRO A 672 11.89 61.34 3.23
N ASN A 673 12.61 62.29 2.65
CA ASN A 673 13.82 62.14 1.83
C ASN A 673 13.62 61.50 0.43
N MET A 674 12.39 61.23 0.00
CA MET A 674 12.14 60.72 -1.36
C MET A 674 12.35 61.81 -2.43
N SER A 675 12.82 61.42 -3.63
CA SER A 675 13.11 62.33 -4.74
C SER A 675 12.22 62.10 -5.96
N ILE A 676 11.81 63.19 -6.62
CA ILE A 676 11.20 63.17 -7.96
C ILE A 676 12.19 63.86 -8.90
N SER A 677 12.76 63.15 -9.86
CA SER A 677 13.87 63.65 -10.70
C SER A 677 13.70 63.33 -12.19
N ALA A 678 14.03 64.31 -13.03
CA ALA A 678 14.04 64.20 -14.48
C ALA A 678 15.36 64.79 -15.00
N SER A 679 16.00 64.14 -15.98
CA SER A 679 17.39 64.43 -16.33
C SER A 679 17.77 64.05 -17.77
N GLY A 680 18.82 64.69 -18.28
CA GLY A 680 19.39 64.39 -19.59
C GLY A 680 18.89 65.32 -20.69
N GLY A 681 17.99 64.85 -21.56
CA GLY A 681 17.63 65.48 -22.85
C GLY A 681 17.00 66.88 -22.80
N ASN A 682 16.52 67.33 -23.96
CA ASN A 682 16.13 68.75 -24.19
C ASN A 682 15.01 69.29 -23.30
N GLN A 683 14.19 68.42 -22.69
CA GLN A 683 13.07 68.77 -21.84
C GLN A 683 13.08 67.89 -20.58
N ASN A 684 13.49 68.45 -19.44
CA ASN A 684 13.56 67.73 -18.16
C ASN A 684 12.54 68.32 -17.19
N TYR A 685 11.44 67.60 -16.92
CA TYR A 685 10.34 68.10 -16.09
C TYR A 685 9.99 67.15 -14.94
N ALA A 686 10.17 67.64 -13.71
CA ALA A 686 9.71 67.00 -12.48
C ALA A 686 8.52 67.76 -11.90
N GLY A 687 7.46 67.06 -11.47
CA GLY A 687 6.27 67.66 -10.86
C GLY A 687 5.66 66.80 -9.75
N LYS A 688 4.96 67.44 -8.79
CA LYS A 688 4.39 66.75 -7.63
C LYS A 688 3.21 65.86 -8.01
N PHE A 689 2.42 66.27 -8.99
CA PHE A 689 1.36 65.46 -9.59
C PHE A 689 1.75 64.98 -11.00
N VAL A 690 2.13 65.90 -11.88
CA VAL A 690 2.37 65.62 -13.31
C VAL A 690 3.73 66.12 -13.76
N GLY A 691 4.51 65.26 -14.44
CA GLY A 691 5.80 65.63 -15.03
C GLY A 691 5.62 66.50 -16.28
N TYR A 692 4.91 66.02 -17.29
CA TYR A 692 4.56 66.78 -18.50
C TYR A 692 3.15 66.51 -19.01
N LYS A 693 2.56 67.54 -19.63
CA LYS A 693 1.18 67.58 -20.11
C LYS A 693 1.16 68.00 -21.58
N TYR A 694 0.90 67.06 -22.49
CA TYR A 694 0.65 67.37 -23.90
C TYR A 694 -0.84 67.66 -24.14
N GLY A 695 -1.71 66.73 -23.73
CA GLY A 695 -3.16 66.84 -23.95
C GLY A 695 -3.93 67.52 -22.82
N LYS A 696 -5.24 67.23 -22.71
CA LYS A 696 -6.13 67.85 -21.70
C LYS A 696 -5.85 67.27 -20.30
N LEU A 697 -5.91 68.13 -19.29
CA LEU A 697 -5.83 67.74 -17.89
C LEU A 697 -6.97 68.43 -17.15
N THR A 698 -7.75 67.66 -16.41
CA THR A 698 -8.83 68.13 -15.53
C THR A 698 -8.80 67.28 -14.26
N PHE A 699 -8.90 67.91 -13.09
CA PHE A 699 -8.87 67.19 -11.82
C PHE A 699 -9.83 67.80 -10.81
N ASN A 700 -10.28 66.97 -9.86
CA ASN A 700 -11.17 67.37 -8.78
C ASN A 700 -10.79 66.67 -7.47
N ASN A 701 -10.64 67.40 -6.37
CA ASN A 701 -10.31 66.83 -5.06
C ASN A 701 -9.00 66.00 -5.10
N VAL A 702 -7.87 66.67 -5.32
CA VAL A 702 -6.52 66.08 -5.34
C VAL A 702 -5.71 66.66 -4.19
N HIS A 703 -5.19 65.79 -3.32
CA HIS A 703 -4.35 66.16 -2.18
C HIS A 703 -3.01 65.44 -2.22
N ILE A 704 -1.92 66.17 -2.00
CA ILE A 704 -0.55 65.66 -1.95
C ILE A 704 0.10 66.11 -0.65
N TYR A 705 0.61 65.16 0.12
CA TYR A 705 1.23 65.36 1.42
C TYR A 705 2.74 65.07 1.30
N HIS A 706 3.60 66.02 1.68
CA HIS A 706 5.05 65.82 1.68
C HIS A 706 5.75 66.61 2.78
N LYS A 707 7.00 66.26 3.09
CA LYS A 707 7.81 66.97 4.08
C LYS A 707 8.21 68.37 3.58
N ASP A 708 8.17 69.35 4.47
CA ASP A 708 8.54 70.73 4.20
C ASP A 708 10.03 70.86 3.83
N GLY A 709 10.33 71.79 2.93
CA GLY A 709 11.67 71.94 2.31
C GLY A 709 12.07 70.85 1.31
N GLU A 710 11.30 69.75 1.18
CA GLU A 710 11.57 68.67 0.22
C GLU A 710 10.79 68.85 -1.10
N LEU A 711 11.17 68.08 -2.13
CA LEU A 711 10.57 68.12 -3.48
C LEU A 711 10.56 69.53 -4.12
N THR A 712 11.56 70.37 -3.81
CA THR A 712 11.68 71.77 -4.27
C THR A 712 11.95 71.91 -5.77
N ASN A 713 12.53 70.89 -6.40
CA ASN A 713 12.70 70.79 -7.84
C ASN A 713 11.40 70.40 -8.58
N ALA A 714 10.54 69.59 -7.94
CA ALA A 714 9.29 69.09 -8.51
C ALA A 714 8.25 70.22 -8.58
N THR A 715 8.19 70.89 -9.73
CA THR A 715 7.50 72.18 -9.94
C THR A 715 6.85 72.35 -11.31
N ALA A 716 6.94 71.37 -12.22
CA ALA A 716 6.36 71.44 -13.56
C ALA A 716 4.83 71.66 -13.58
N ASP A 717 4.15 71.19 -12.54
CA ASP A 717 2.71 71.29 -12.31
C ASP A 717 2.30 72.49 -11.43
N LYS A 718 3.22 73.36 -11.01
CA LYS A 718 2.96 74.43 -10.02
C LYS A 718 1.80 75.38 -10.36
N ASN A 719 1.53 75.58 -11.65
CA ASN A 719 0.44 76.44 -12.13
C ASN A 719 -0.97 75.85 -11.83
N TYR A 720 -1.03 74.61 -11.36
CA TYR A 720 -2.25 73.88 -10.98
C TYR A 720 -2.45 73.79 -9.47
N TRP A 721 -1.48 74.22 -8.66
CA TRP A 721 -1.58 74.17 -7.19
C TRP A 721 -2.55 75.25 -6.65
N GLY A 722 -3.13 75.00 -5.47
CA GLY A 722 -4.05 75.92 -4.80
C GLY A 722 -5.03 75.21 -3.86
N ASN A 723 -5.89 75.98 -3.18
CA ASN A 723 -6.64 75.51 -2.00
C ASN A 723 -8.10 75.10 -2.29
N SER A 724 -8.53 75.07 -3.55
CA SER A 724 -9.89 74.71 -3.96
C SER A 724 -9.95 73.31 -4.60
N ASN A 725 -11.15 72.75 -4.77
CA ASN A 725 -11.29 71.39 -5.29
C ASN A 725 -10.96 71.26 -6.79
N ASP A 726 -10.89 72.35 -7.55
CA ASP A 726 -10.38 72.43 -8.93
C ASP A 726 -8.85 72.68 -8.99
N LYS A 727 -8.16 72.58 -7.85
CA LYS A 727 -6.71 72.75 -7.68
C LYS A 727 -6.07 71.50 -7.07
N ILE A 728 -4.77 71.39 -7.25
CA ILE A 728 -3.93 70.40 -6.57
C ILE A 728 -3.57 70.99 -5.20
N GLN A 729 -4.09 70.38 -4.13
CA GLN A 729 -3.88 70.85 -2.76
C GLN A 729 -2.59 70.23 -2.21
N ILE A 730 -1.58 71.08 -1.99
CA ILE A 730 -0.28 70.69 -1.44
C ILE A 730 -0.30 70.92 0.06
N HIS A 731 -0.09 69.86 0.83
CA HIS A 731 -0.01 69.88 2.28
C HIS A 731 1.43 69.57 2.71
N THR A 732 2.08 70.51 3.40
CA THR A 732 3.42 70.27 3.96
C THR A 732 3.35 69.81 5.42
N TYR A 733 4.23 68.88 5.78
CA TYR A 733 4.43 68.45 7.16
C TYR A 733 5.90 68.58 7.58
N ASN A 734 6.14 68.61 8.88
CA ASN A 734 7.47 68.53 9.48
C ASN A 734 7.46 67.47 10.59
N ASN A 735 8.61 67.25 11.23
CA ASN A 735 8.78 66.19 12.22
C ASN A 735 7.84 66.30 13.44
N SER A 736 7.22 67.45 13.73
CA SER A 736 6.29 67.61 14.87
C SER A 736 4.81 67.46 14.52
N ASN A 737 4.42 67.52 13.25
CA ASN A 737 3.01 67.36 12.82
C ASN A 737 2.78 66.21 11.83
N GLN A 738 3.82 65.51 11.36
CA GLN A 738 3.74 64.41 10.38
C GLN A 738 2.62 63.40 10.68
N GLU A 739 2.49 62.94 11.93
CA GLU A 739 1.45 61.98 12.32
C GLU A 739 0.04 62.54 12.09
N SER A 740 -0.23 63.78 12.51
CA SER A 740 -1.56 64.40 12.31
C SER A 740 -1.91 64.58 10.82
N VAL A 741 -0.91 64.85 9.98
CA VAL A 741 -1.07 65.00 8.53
C VAL A 741 -1.22 63.63 7.85
N TYR A 742 -0.56 62.59 8.38
CA TYR A 742 -0.74 61.21 7.94
C TYR A 742 -2.13 60.67 8.31
N GLN A 743 -2.68 61.02 9.48
CA GLN A 743 -4.06 60.70 9.82
C GLN A 743 -5.08 61.44 8.93
N ASP A 744 -4.80 62.69 8.54
CA ASP A 744 -5.62 63.39 7.54
C ASP A 744 -5.58 62.72 6.15
N PHE A 745 -4.42 62.20 5.73
CA PHE A 745 -4.33 61.31 4.56
C PHE A 745 -5.12 60.01 4.74
N LEU A 746 -4.93 59.28 5.85
CA LEU A 746 -5.61 58.02 6.13
C LEU A 746 -7.13 58.16 6.19
N SER A 747 -7.65 59.28 6.70
CA SER A 747 -9.09 59.59 6.73
C SER A 747 -9.72 59.59 5.32
N LYS A 748 -8.93 59.92 4.29
CA LYS A 748 -9.35 59.94 2.88
C LYS A 748 -9.02 58.61 2.20
N ALA A 749 -7.80 58.09 2.41
CA ALA A 749 -7.31 56.87 1.79
C ALA A 749 -8.07 55.60 2.24
N ASN A 750 -8.57 55.55 3.48
CA ASN A 750 -9.38 54.43 3.97
C ASN A 750 -10.86 54.48 3.53
N THR A 751 -11.31 55.52 2.82
CA THR A 751 -12.63 55.49 2.14
C THR A 751 -12.60 54.67 0.85
N ILE A 752 -11.41 54.34 0.35
CA ILE A 752 -11.19 53.49 -0.82
C ILE A 752 -11.39 52.02 -0.40
N SER A 753 -12.31 51.34 -1.08
CA SER A 753 -12.52 49.89 -0.94
C SER A 753 -11.23 49.11 -1.18
N LYS A 754 -11.09 47.96 -0.51
CA LYS A 754 -9.95 47.04 -0.67
C LYS A 754 -10.45 45.65 -1.09
N PRO A 755 -9.64 44.82 -1.78
CA PRO A 755 -10.01 43.45 -2.11
C PRO A 755 -10.12 42.55 -0.87
N THR A 756 -10.97 41.52 -0.95
CA THR A 756 -10.98 40.37 -0.04
C THR A 756 -10.34 39.16 -0.76
N PRO A 757 -9.48 38.35 -0.11
CA PRO A 757 -8.94 37.15 -0.74
C PRO A 757 -10.02 36.10 -1.08
N PRO A 758 -9.84 35.28 -2.13
CA PRO A 758 -10.67 34.10 -2.37
C PRO A 758 -10.35 32.99 -1.34
N THR A 759 -11.36 32.24 -0.93
CA THR A 759 -11.16 30.95 -0.24
C THR A 759 -10.69 29.89 -1.24
N PRO A 760 -9.67 29.07 -0.91
CA PRO A 760 -9.27 27.94 -1.75
C PRO A 760 -10.41 26.92 -1.98
N PRO A 761 -10.39 26.16 -3.09
CA PRO A 761 -11.26 25.01 -3.29
C PRO A 761 -11.14 24.01 -2.13
N SER A 762 -12.24 23.78 -1.42
CA SER A 762 -12.32 22.76 -0.37
C SER A 762 -12.37 21.37 -0.98
N ASN A 763 -11.36 20.54 -0.72
CA ASN A 763 -11.35 19.15 -1.15
C ASN A 763 -12.46 18.36 -0.45
N PRO A 764 -13.28 17.53 -1.14
CA PRO A 764 -14.01 16.45 -0.48
C PRO A 764 -13.05 15.53 0.28
N SER A 765 -13.59 14.70 1.18
CA SER A 765 -12.82 13.60 1.75
C SER A 765 -12.34 12.68 0.63
N ASN A 766 -11.02 12.47 0.51
CA ASN A 766 -10.43 11.54 -0.44
C ASN A 766 -11.16 10.19 -0.43
N PRO A 767 -11.25 9.48 -1.57
CA PRO A 767 -11.58 8.07 -1.60
C PRO A 767 -10.75 7.33 -0.53
N PRO A 768 -11.39 6.62 0.39
CA PRO A 768 -10.72 6.03 1.54
C PRO A 768 -9.76 4.92 1.07
N ASP A 769 -8.57 4.84 1.67
CA ASP A 769 -7.57 3.81 1.36
C ASP A 769 -8.22 2.42 1.42
N LEU A 770 -8.19 1.71 0.30
CA LEU A 770 -8.87 0.43 0.12
C LEU A 770 -8.00 -0.75 0.57
N THR A 771 -6.72 -0.49 0.89
CA THR A 771 -5.78 -1.48 1.45
C THR A 771 -5.87 -1.59 2.96
N ASP A 772 -6.34 -0.53 3.65
CA ASP A 772 -6.63 -0.55 5.08
C ASP A 772 -7.95 -1.29 5.38
N THR A 773 -7.82 -2.38 6.13
CA THR A 773 -8.94 -3.16 6.66
C THR A 773 -8.81 -3.23 8.18
N ASN A 774 -9.31 -2.19 8.83
CA ASN A 774 -9.58 -2.14 10.27
C ASN A 774 -10.79 -3.02 10.68
N VAL A 775 -10.85 -4.23 10.10
CA VAL A 775 -11.76 -5.32 10.48
C VAL A 775 -11.31 -5.88 11.84
N LYS A 776 -12.31 -6.26 12.63
CA LYS A 776 -12.15 -7.01 13.87
C LYS A 776 -12.97 -8.29 13.80
N LEU A 777 -12.38 -9.38 14.25
CA LEU A 777 -12.99 -10.71 14.23
C LEU A 777 -13.75 -10.98 15.54
N ASP A 778 -14.92 -11.61 15.43
CA ASP A 778 -15.69 -12.09 16.59
C ASP A 778 -15.74 -13.64 16.67
N GLU A 779 -16.52 -14.16 17.61
CA GLU A 779 -16.71 -15.61 17.83
C GLU A 779 -17.20 -16.38 16.58
N ASN A 780 -17.98 -15.74 15.72
CA ASN A 780 -18.54 -16.29 14.48
C ASN A 780 -17.49 -16.39 13.37
N ASP A 781 -16.47 -15.52 13.37
CA ASP A 781 -15.37 -15.52 12.40
C ASP A 781 -14.29 -16.55 12.75
N LEU A 782 -14.23 -16.98 14.01
CA LEU A 782 -13.24 -17.93 14.53
C LEU A 782 -13.70 -19.40 14.50
N HIS A 783 -14.97 -19.65 14.16
CA HIS A 783 -15.50 -20.98 13.86
C HIS A 783 -15.17 -22.06 14.92
N GLN A 784 -15.35 -21.71 16.20
CA GLN A 784 -14.87 -22.51 17.34
C GLN A 784 -15.26 -23.99 17.29
N ASP A 785 -16.52 -24.29 16.94
CA ASP A 785 -17.03 -25.66 16.88
C ASP A 785 -16.30 -26.50 15.81
N ILE A 786 -16.01 -25.91 14.65
CA ILE A 786 -15.30 -26.57 13.54
C ILE A 786 -13.82 -26.79 13.92
N VAL A 787 -13.17 -25.85 14.61
CA VAL A 787 -11.79 -26.05 15.07
C VAL A 787 -11.74 -27.12 16.19
N ASN A 788 -12.77 -27.23 17.02
CA ASN A 788 -12.91 -28.32 17.98
C ASN A 788 -13.16 -29.69 17.30
N GLU A 789 -13.97 -29.75 16.23
CA GLU A 789 -14.15 -30.94 15.36
C GLU A 789 -12.80 -31.42 14.82
N ILE A 790 -12.00 -30.51 14.24
CA ILE A 790 -10.67 -30.80 13.69
C ILE A 790 -9.69 -31.30 14.77
N ILE A 791 -9.80 -30.81 16.02
CA ILE A 791 -9.01 -31.32 17.15
C ILE A 791 -9.49 -32.73 17.57
N ASN A 792 -10.80 -32.96 17.58
CA ASN A 792 -11.41 -34.24 17.94
C ASN A 792 -10.99 -35.37 16.98
N ASP A 793 -10.84 -35.11 15.68
CA ASP A 793 -10.30 -36.07 14.70
C ASP A 793 -8.93 -36.63 15.11
N ILE A 794 -8.11 -35.81 15.78
CA ILE A 794 -6.79 -36.21 16.27
C ILE A 794 -6.92 -36.89 17.64
N THR A 795 -7.68 -36.31 18.57
CA THR A 795 -7.67 -36.74 19.98
C THR A 795 -8.58 -37.92 20.30
N ASN A 796 -9.66 -38.15 19.52
CA ASN A 796 -10.60 -39.24 19.78
C ASN A 796 -10.24 -40.54 19.05
N ASN A 797 -9.33 -40.47 18.07
CA ASN A 797 -8.81 -41.63 17.37
C ASN A 797 -8.00 -42.54 18.30
N HIS A 798 -7.81 -43.80 17.88
CA HIS A 798 -7.08 -44.83 18.64
C HIS A 798 -5.88 -45.31 17.83
N TYR A 799 -4.69 -45.11 18.37
CA TYR A 799 -3.41 -45.33 17.70
C TYR A 799 -2.62 -46.47 18.34
N GLU A 800 -2.05 -47.36 17.52
CA GLU A 800 -1.24 -48.50 17.99
C GLU A 800 0.09 -48.59 17.23
N LEU A 801 1.21 -48.54 17.98
CA LEU A 801 2.55 -48.72 17.44
C LEU A 801 3.13 -50.08 17.85
N ASN A 802 3.43 -50.94 16.86
CA ASN A 802 4.15 -52.19 17.13
C ASN A 802 5.65 -51.90 17.38
N ILE A 803 6.20 -52.41 18.48
CA ILE A 803 7.59 -52.19 18.90
C ILE A 803 8.62 -52.64 17.85
N ALA A 804 8.34 -53.73 17.12
CA ALA A 804 9.19 -54.20 16.02
C ALA A 804 9.27 -53.22 14.84
N ASN A 805 8.26 -52.36 14.69
CA ASN A 805 8.20 -51.33 13.65
C ASN A 805 8.86 -50.01 14.06
N LEU A 806 9.24 -49.81 15.33
CA LEU A 806 9.72 -48.52 15.85
C LEU A 806 10.89 -47.95 15.04
N LEU A 807 11.96 -48.72 14.84
CA LEU A 807 13.16 -48.23 14.15
C LEU A 807 12.90 -47.95 12.66
N ASN A 808 11.99 -48.70 12.04
CA ASN A 808 11.56 -48.45 10.66
C ASN A 808 10.68 -47.18 10.58
N MET A 809 9.77 -46.97 11.54
CA MET A 809 8.94 -45.76 11.66
C MET A 809 9.82 -44.52 11.84
N LEU A 810 10.79 -44.56 12.76
CA LEU A 810 11.72 -43.45 13.00
C LEU A 810 12.62 -43.16 11.80
N LYS A 811 12.97 -44.19 11.00
CA LYS A 811 13.71 -44.03 9.75
C LYS A 811 12.84 -43.40 8.65
N ASP A 812 11.65 -43.94 8.39
CA ASP A 812 10.71 -43.38 7.40
C ASP A 812 10.32 -41.93 7.78
N LYS A 813 10.23 -41.65 9.09
CA LYS A 813 9.92 -40.32 9.65
C LYS A 813 10.93 -39.23 9.26
N THR A 814 12.21 -39.56 8.98
CA THR A 814 13.19 -38.51 8.60
C THR A 814 12.81 -37.79 7.31
N ASN A 815 12.00 -38.43 6.46
CA ASN A 815 11.52 -37.87 5.21
C ASN A 815 10.10 -37.27 5.33
N TYR A 816 9.42 -37.38 6.49
CA TYR A 816 8.01 -37.02 6.65
C TYR A 816 7.70 -35.54 6.36
N THR A 817 8.66 -34.63 6.62
CA THR A 817 8.53 -33.21 6.26
C THR A 817 8.47 -32.95 4.76
N ASN A 818 8.98 -33.90 3.97
CA ASN A 818 9.10 -33.82 2.51
C ASN A 818 8.08 -34.74 1.82
N MET A 819 7.21 -35.41 2.58
CA MET A 819 6.14 -36.27 2.08
C MET A 819 4.94 -35.43 1.62
N ASN A 820 4.36 -35.81 0.48
CA ASN A 820 3.05 -35.29 0.07
C ASN A 820 1.92 -35.87 0.95
N GLU A 821 0.69 -35.37 0.80
CA GLU A 821 -0.47 -35.78 1.61
C GLU A 821 -0.71 -37.30 1.58
N GLU A 822 -0.61 -37.94 0.41
CA GLU A 822 -0.75 -39.39 0.24
C GLU A 822 0.34 -40.17 0.97
N GLN A 823 1.59 -39.72 0.89
CA GLN A 823 2.73 -40.35 1.57
C GLN A 823 2.63 -40.18 3.09
N LYS A 824 2.24 -39.01 3.59
CA LYS A 824 1.93 -38.78 5.02
C LYS A 824 0.80 -39.71 5.48
N THR A 825 -0.27 -39.81 4.69
CA THR A 825 -1.43 -40.68 4.95
C THR A 825 -1.00 -42.14 5.06
N ASN A 826 -0.26 -42.64 4.06
CA ASN A 826 0.26 -44.01 4.06
C ASN A 826 1.21 -44.28 5.23
N PHE A 827 2.04 -43.29 5.65
CA PHE A 827 2.89 -43.40 6.84
C PHE A 827 2.06 -43.54 8.13
N ILE A 828 1.05 -42.68 8.34
CA ILE A 828 0.20 -42.72 9.54
C ILE A 828 -0.66 -44.00 9.57
N ALA A 829 -1.23 -44.40 8.42
CA ALA A 829 -1.97 -45.66 8.28
C ALA A 829 -1.09 -46.87 8.65
N LYS A 830 0.10 -46.98 8.05
CA LYS A 830 1.08 -48.07 8.25
C LYS A 830 1.54 -48.22 9.70
N TYR A 831 1.80 -47.10 10.39
CA TYR A 831 2.50 -47.14 11.68
C TYR A 831 1.64 -46.88 12.92
N PHE A 832 0.43 -46.33 12.76
CA PHE A 832 -0.41 -45.95 13.89
C PHE A 832 -1.89 -46.38 13.76
N LEU A 833 -2.43 -46.51 12.55
CA LEU A 833 -3.87 -46.77 12.32
C LEU A 833 -4.18 -48.11 11.61
N LYS A 834 -3.32 -49.13 11.75
CA LYS A 834 -3.54 -50.50 11.25
C LYS A 834 -3.85 -50.63 9.74
N GLY A 835 -3.45 -49.63 8.94
CA GLY A 835 -3.75 -49.56 7.51
C GLY A 835 -5.01 -48.76 7.13
N ASP A 836 -5.73 -48.16 8.09
CA ASP A 836 -6.88 -47.29 7.82
C ASP A 836 -6.42 -45.96 7.19
N THR A 837 -6.42 -45.90 5.87
CA THR A 837 -6.01 -44.72 5.09
C THR A 837 -7.02 -43.57 5.16
N THR A 838 -8.30 -43.85 5.40
CA THR A 838 -9.34 -42.82 5.53
C THR A 838 -9.10 -41.98 6.79
N LYS A 839 -8.99 -42.64 7.95
CA LYS A 839 -8.69 -41.94 9.21
C LYS A 839 -7.29 -41.33 9.22
N ALA A 840 -6.33 -41.97 8.54
CA ALA A 840 -5.00 -41.39 8.39
C ALA A 840 -5.03 -40.08 7.59
N LEU A 841 -5.83 -39.99 6.52
CA LEU A 841 -6.01 -38.75 5.75
C LEU A 841 -6.70 -37.67 6.59
N GLU A 842 -7.75 -38.04 7.33
CA GLU A 842 -8.45 -37.13 8.25
C GLU A 842 -7.49 -36.53 9.30
N VAL A 843 -6.65 -37.37 9.92
CA VAL A 843 -5.64 -36.97 10.91
C VAL A 843 -4.52 -36.13 10.28
N VAL A 844 -4.05 -36.47 9.07
CA VAL A 844 -3.03 -35.70 8.35
C VAL A 844 -3.53 -34.29 8.01
N GLN A 845 -4.73 -34.17 7.43
CA GLN A 845 -5.33 -32.88 7.11
C GLN A 845 -5.61 -32.07 8.39
N SER A 846 -6.08 -32.70 9.48
CA SER A 846 -6.31 -32.01 10.75
C SER A 846 -5.02 -31.52 11.41
N LEU A 847 -3.92 -32.29 11.33
CA LEU A 847 -2.60 -31.87 11.81
C LEU A 847 -2.03 -30.73 10.98
N ASP A 848 -2.09 -30.83 9.64
CA ASP A 848 -1.63 -29.76 8.74
C ASP A 848 -2.49 -28.49 8.91
N PHE A 849 -3.82 -28.61 9.15
CA PHE A 849 -4.68 -27.48 9.54
C PHE A 849 -4.19 -26.81 10.81
N LEU A 850 -4.04 -27.54 11.92
CA LEU A 850 -3.68 -26.96 13.22
C LEU A 850 -2.28 -26.33 13.20
N LEU A 851 -1.32 -26.95 12.51
CA LEU A 851 0.03 -26.40 12.31
C LEU A 851 -0.02 -25.10 11.52
N ALA A 852 -0.86 -24.99 10.48
CA ALA A 852 -1.00 -23.75 9.73
C ALA A 852 -1.79 -22.67 10.52
N TYR A 853 -2.83 -23.08 11.27
CA TYR A 853 -3.68 -22.21 12.08
C TYR A 853 -2.93 -21.54 13.24
N GLU A 854 -1.98 -22.24 13.88
CA GLU A 854 -1.09 -21.61 14.87
C GLU A 854 -0.15 -20.57 14.22
N ASN A 855 0.37 -20.86 13.03
CA ASN A 855 1.39 -20.04 12.35
C ASN A 855 0.82 -18.86 11.52
N ASN A 856 -0.47 -18.89 11.14
CA ASN A 856 -1.17 -17.85 10.37
C ASN A 856 -1.55 -16.63 11.22
N GLY A 857 -0.58 -16.09 11.94
CA GLY A 857 -0.71 -14.88 12.76
C GLY A 857 -1.63 -14.98 13.97
N LEU A 858 -2.59 -15.91 14.05
CA LEU A 858 -3.60 -15.94 15.12
C LEU A 858 -2.98 -15.97 16.53
N SER A 859 -1.87 -16.71 16.68
CA SER A 859 -1.11 -16.83 17.93
C SER A 859 -0.28 -15.60 18.30
N THR A 860 0.00 -14.70 17.36
CA THR A 860 0.81 -13.47 17.51
C THR A 860 0.03 -12.18 17.24
N ALA A 861 -1.20 -12.29 16.75
CA ALA A 861 -2.04 -11.16 16.36
C ALA A 861 -2.40 -10.31 17.59
N SER A 862 -2.27 -9.00 17.43
CA SER A 862 -2.64 -8.03 18.46
C SER A 862 -4.13 -8.12 18.80
N ASN A 863 -4.47 -7.74 20.04
CA ASN A 863 -5.82 -7.94 20.59
C ASN A 863 -6.85 -6.94 20.03
N ASP A 864 -6.41 -5.84 19.42
CA ASP A 864 -7.24 -4.86 18.74
C ASP A 864 -7.90 -5.42 17.45
N LYS A 865 -7.37 -6.49 16.87
CA LYS A 865 -7.98 -7.24 15.74
C LYS A 865 -9.17 -8.12 16.14
N PHE A 866 -9.60 -8.09 17.40
CA PHE A 866 -10.68 -8.93 17.91
C PHE A 866 -11.71 -8.09 18.68
N GLU A 867 -12.97 -8.47 18.59
CA GLU A 867 -14.00 -8.03 19.54
C GLU A 867 -13.91 -8.85 20.84
N ALA A 868 -14.54 -8.36 21.93
CA ALA A 868 -14.34 -8.91 23.27
C ALA A 868 -14.72 -10.41 23.41
N ASN A 869 -15.77 -10.84 22.71
CA ASN A 869 -16.16 -12.25 22.57
C ASN A 869 -15.13 -13.04 21.73
N GLY A 870 -14.76 -12.52 20.57
CA GLY A 870 -13.74 -13.11 19.69
C GLY A 870 -12.39 -13.32 20.38
N LEU A 871 -11.95 -12.40 21.22
CA LEU A 871 -10.70 -12.53 21.98
C LEU A 871 -10.74 -13.70 22.99
N SER A 872 -11.89 -13.97 23.61
CA SER A 872 -12.09 -15.11 24.51
C SER A 872 -11.99 -16.45 23.75
N VAL A 873 -12.67 -16.52 22.59
CA VAL A 873 -12.65 -17.68 21.69
C VAL A 873 -11.24 -17.93 21.15
N LYS A 874 -10.57 -16.89 20.64
CA LYS A 874 -9.16 -16.90 20.17
C LYS A 874 -8.24 -17.52 21.21
N ASN A 875 -8.30 -17.06 22.45
CA ASN A 875 -7.44 -17.56 23.53
C ASN A 875 -7.70 -19.04 23.84
N THR A 876 -8.97 -19.46 23.82
CA THR A 876 -9.39 -20.85 24.03
C THR A 876 -8.89 -21.78 22.91
N LEU A 877 -9.06 -21.36 21.65
CA LEU A 877 -8.61 -22.10 20.47
C LEU A 877 -7.08 -22.21 20.39
N ILE A 878 -6.34 -21.13 20.70
CA ILE A 878 -4.88 -21.15 20.81
C ILE A 878 -4.43 -22.13 21.89
N ALA A 879 -5.07 -22.14 23.06
CA ALA A 879 -4.72 -23.06 24.15
C ALA A 879 -4.94 -24.54 23.77
N ASN A 880 -6.07 -24.86 23.15
CA ASN A 880 -6.39 -26.22 22.70
C ASN A 880 -5.47 -26.68 21.55
N THR A 881 -5.19 -25.79 20.58
CA THR A 881 -4.28 -26.05 19.46
C THR A 881 -2.85 -26.31 19.97
N LYS A 882 -2.32 -25.43 20.83
CA LYS A 882 -0.98 -25.60 21.45
C LYS A 882 -0.88 -26.85 22.31
N LYS A 883 -1.93 -27.21 23.06
CA LYS A 883 -1.97 -28.46 23.82
C LYS A 883 -1.87 -29.68 22.88
N THR A 884 -2.62 -29.68 21.78
CA THR A 884 -2.63 -30.79 20.80
C THR A 884 -1.27 -30.93 20.10
N ILE A 885 -0.70 -29.82 19.62
CA ILE A 885 0.63 -29.79 18.98
C ILE A 885 1.74 -30.18 19.96
N LYS A 886 1.67 -29.73 21.22
CA LYS A 886 2.59 -30.14 22.29
C LYS A 886 2.49 -31.64 22.56
N ASN A 887 1.30 -32.18 22.80
CA ASN A 887 1.11 -33.63 23.04
C ASN A 887 1.70 -34.47 21.89
N LYS A 888 1.51 -34.02 20.64
CA LYS A 888 2.10 -34.65 19.44
C LYS A 888 3.62 -34.54 19.38
N ASN A 889 4.23 -33.49 19.93
CA ASN A 889 5.69 -33.38 20.07
C ASN A 889 6.19 -34.29 21.21
N ASP A 890 5.63 -34.16 22.42
CA ASP A 890 5.99 -34.96 23.61
C ASP A 890 5.99 -36.47 23.30
N LEU A 891 4.98 -36.95 22.56
CA LEU A 891 4.90 -38.34 22.11
C LEU A 891 6.03 -38.71 21.15
N PHE A 892 6.33 -37.86 20.16
CA PHE A 892 7.42 -38.15 19.21
C PHE A 892 8.80 -38.07 19.85
N ASP A 893 9.01 -37.22 20.85
CA ASP A 893 10.26 -37.12 21.60
C ASP A 893 10.48 -38.41 22.40
N PHE A 894 9.49 -38.85 23.18
CA PHE A 894 9.50 -40.15 23.89
C PHE A 894 9.74 -41.36 22.96
N LEU A 895 9.12 -41.37 21.76
CA LEU A 895 9.36 -42.41 20.76
C LEU A 895 10.76 -42.35 20.15
N SER A 896 11.36 -41.15 20.04
CA SER A 896 12.65 -40.92 19.39
C SER A 896 13.85 -41.05 20.33
N ASP A 897 13.64 -40.91 21.64
CA ASP A 897 14.68 -41.02 22.68
C ASP A 897 14.48 -42.27 23.54
N ASP A 898 13.63 -42.23 24.57
CA ASP A 898 13.48 -43.30 25.57
C ASP A 898 13.18 -44.68 24.93
N LEU A 899 12.12 -44.77 24.13
CA LEU A 899 11.70 -46.05 23.55
C LEU A 899 12.68 -46.54 22.47
N LYS A 900 13.29 -45.63 21.70
CA LYS A 900 14.33 -45.96 20.73
C LYS A 900 15.57 -46.53 21.42
N ASN A 901 16.05 -45.88 22.49
CA ASN A 901 17.22 -46.32 23.24
C ASN A 901 16.98 -47.71 23.86
N LEU A 902 15.77 -47.97 24.36
CA LEU A 902 15.37 -49.29 24.84
C LEU A 902 15.44 -50.37 23.73
N VAL A 903 14.87 -50.10 22.55
CA VAL A 903 14.90 -51.06 21.41
C VAL A 903 16.32 -51.24 20.87
N VAL A 904 17.14 -50.19 20.83
CA VAL A 904 18.56 -50.28 20.42
C VAL A 904 19.37 -51.10 21.42
N ASN A 905 19.19 -50.89 22.72
CA ASN A 905 19.88 -51.68 23.74
C ASN A 905 19.45 -53.15 23.71
N TYR A 906 18.15 -53.43 23.57
CA TYR A 906 17.66 -54.80 23.33
C TYR A 906 18.30 -55.44 22.09
N ASN A 907 18.29 -54.74 20.94
CA ASN A 907 18.84 -55.27 19.69
C ASN A 907 20.36 -55.55 19.76
N GLN A 908 21.09 -54.75 20.54
CA GLN A 908 22.50 -55.02 20.84
C GLN A 908 22.62 -56.27 21.73
N ASN A 909 21.95 -56.28 22.89
CA ASN A 909 22.05 -57.37 23.87
C ASN A 909 21.63 -58.74 23.30
N ILE A 910 20.57 -58.81 22.49
CA ILE A 910 20.12 -60.06 21.86
C ILE A 910 21.07 -60.55 20.76
N THR A 911 21.84 -59.64 20.16
CA THR A 911 22.89 -59.97 19.18
C THR A 911 24.14 -60.46 19.90
N ASP A 912 24.60 -59.72 20.92
CA ASP A 912 25.74 -60.11 21.75
C ASP A 912 25.46 -61.42 22.50
N LEU A 913 24.23 -61.68 22.94
CA LEU A 913 23.84 -62.96 23.56
C LEU A 913 23.97 -64.11 22.55
N LYS A 914 23.46 -63.95 21.32
CA LYS A 914 23.62 -64.98 20.26
C LYS A 914 25.08 -65.24 19.94
N THR A 915 25.91 -64.19 19.88
CA THR A 915 27.36 -64.29 19.68
C THR A 915 28.06 -64.97 20.87
N ALA A 916 27.74 -64.58 22.10
CA ALA A 916 28.30 -65.17 23.33
C ALA A 916 27.91 -66.65 23.47
N GLN A 917 26.69 -67.04 23.08
CA GLN A 917 26.21 -68.42 23.10
C GLN A 917 26.93 -69.33 22.09
N GLU A 918 27.16 -68.86 20.86
CA GLU A 918 27.96 -69.62 19.88
C GLU A 918 29.46 -69.65 20.26
N GLN A 919 30.00 -68.57 20.83
CA GLN A 919 31.35 -68.57 21.40
C GLN A 919 31.48 -69.52 22.60
N LEU A 920 30.48 -69.57 23.50
CA LEU A 920 30.42 -70.46 24.66
C LEU A 920 30.43 -71.92 24.22
N LYS A 921 29.59 -72.28 23.26
CA LYS A 921 29.55 -73.60 22.60
C LYS A 921 30.92 -73.99 21.99
N ILE A 922 31.62 -73.05 21.36
CA ILE A 922 32.99 -73.27 20.85
C ILE A 922 34.01 -73.40 22.00
N ALA A 923 33.87 -72.64 23.08
CA ALA A 923 34.77 -72.68 24.24
C ALA A 923 34.63 -74.01 25.01
N ILE A 924 33.40 -74.49 25.24
CA ILE A 924 33.08 -75.81 25.80
C ILE A 924 33.72 -76.90 24.93
N ALA A 925 33.51 -76.85 23.61
CA ALA A 925 34.11 -77.84 22.70
C ALA A 925 35.66 -77.86 22.75
N LYS A 926 36.30 -76.69 22.87
CA LYS A 926 37.77 -76.56 23.04
C LYS A 926 38.26 -77.07 24.40
N TYR A 927 37.53 -76.78 25.48
CA TYR A 927 37.86 -77.27 26.81
C TYR A 927 37.77 -78.81 26.86
N ASN A 928 36.67 -79.38 26.36
CA ASN A 928 36.45 -80.82 26.30
C ASN A 928 37.47 -81.53 25.40
N ASP A 929 37.79 -80.99 24.22
CA ASP A 929 38.85 -81.51 23.34
C ASP A 929 40.24 -81.47 24.01
N TYR A 930 40.55 -80.41 24.78
CA TYR A 930 41.80 -80.34 25.55
C TYR A 930 41.82 -81.35 26.71
N VAL A 931 40.75 -81.45 27.51
CA VAL A 931 40.62 -82.44 28.59
C VAL A 931 40.75 -83.85 28.05
N LYS A 932 40.08 -84.16 26.93
CA LYS A 932 40.19 -85.46 26.25
C LYS A 932 41.64 -85.76 25.88
N LYS A 933 42.36 -84.82 25.28
CA LYS A 933 43.78 -85.00 24.91
C LYS A 933 44.70 -85.16 26.12
N VAL A 934 44.38 -84.51 27.25
CA VAL A 934 45.10 -84.72 28.52
C VAL A 934 44.80 -86.09 29.12
N ASN A 935 43.57 -86.59 29.00
CA ASN A 935 43.20 -87.96 29.42
C ASN A 935 43.85 -89.03 28.51
N GLU A 936 43.99 -88.74 27.21
CA GLU A 936 44.71 -89.61 26.24
C GLU A 936 46.24 -89.56 26.44
N ASN A 937 46.80 -88.46 26.96
CA ASN A 937 48.21 -88.34 27.30
C ASN A 937 48.44 -87.35 28.47
N PRO A 938 48.57 -87.81 29.72
CA PRO A 938 48.75 -86.94 30.88
C PRO A 938 49.98 -86.03 30.83
N SER A 939 51.01 -86.35 30.03
CA SER A 939 52.24 -85.55 29.92
C SER A 939 52.06 -84.19 29.22
N ILE A 940 50.94 -83.96 28.51
CA ILE A 940 50.63 -82.67 27.89
C ILE A 940 49.79 -81.74 28.80
N LYS A 941 49.53 -82.14 30.04
CA LYS A 941 48.77 -81.34 31.01
C LYS A 941 49.51 -80.04 31.35
N ASN A 942 48.89 -78.91 31.02
CA ASN A 942 49.33 -77.58 31.40
C ASN A 942 48.18 -76.90 32.16
N ASP A 943 48.32 -76.77 33.47
CA ASP A 943 47.29 -76.19 34.33
C ASP A 943 46.97 -74.73 33.99
N ALA A 944 47.92 -73.95 33.45
CA ALA A 944 47.64 -72.60 32.97
C ALA A 944 46.77 -72.62 31.70
N THR A 945 46.98 -73.57 30.78
CA THR A 945 46.13 -73.76 29.60
C THR A 945 44.73 -74.25 29.98
N LEU A 946 44.63 -75.23 30.89
CA LEU A 946 43.36 -75.74 31.37
C LEU A 946 42.53 -74.65 32.06
N ASN A 947 43.15 -73.92 33.00
CA ASN A 947 42.49 -72.85 33.74
C ASN A 947 42.08 -71.69 32.82
N ALA A 948 42.88 -71.37 31.80
CA ALA A 948 42.51 -70.37 30.80
C ALA A 948 41.29 -70.79 29.95
N LEU A 949 41.22 -72.05 29.52
CA LEU A 949 40.06 -72.57 28.79
C LEU A 949 38.81 -72.62 29.68
N LYS A 950 38.95 -73.03 30.95
CA LYS A 950 37.83 -73.02 31.92
C LYS A 950 37.34 -71.61 32.20
N ALA A 951 38.26 -70.66 32.44
CA ALA A 951 37.93 -69.27 32.69
C ALA A 951 37.23 -68.60 31.49
N GLU A 952 37.58 -68.96 30.26
CA GLU A 952 36.89 -68.45 29.06
C GLU A 952 35.47 -69.00 28.91
N VAL A 953 35.24 -70.28 29.25
CA VAL A 953 33.87 -70.84 29.34
C VAL A 953 33.07 -70.09 30.42
N ASP A 954 33.61 -69.94 31.61
CA ASP A 954 32.91 -69.29 32.74
C ASP A 954 32.64 -67.81 32.47
N ARG A 955 33.56 -67.12 31.78
CA ARG A 955 33.37 -65.73 31.34
C ARG A 955 32.23 -65.61 30.33
N LEU A 956 32.14 -66.54 29.37
CA LEU A 956 31.10 -66.52 28.32
C LEU A 956 29.73 -66.97 28.83
N ASP A 957 29.67 -67.89 29.80
CA ASP A 957 28.46 -68.30 30.50
C ASP A 957 27.91 -67.17 31.39
N ASN A 958 28.76 -66.52 32.19
CA ASN A 958 28.37 -65.35 32.99
C ASN A 958 27.93 -64.18 32.12
N LEU A 959 28.68 -63.84 31.05
CA LEU A 959 28.26 -62.82 30.09
C LEU A 959 26.90 -63.14 29.43
N SER A 960 26.65 -64.42 29.11
CA SER A 960 25.36 -64.84 28.56
C SER A 960 24.22 -64.67 29.58
N LYS A 961 24.46 -64.96 30.86
CA LYS A 961 23.48 -64.74 31.95
C LYS A 961 23.20 -63.25 32.20
N GLU A 962 24.24 -62.42 32.18
CA GLU A 962 24.12 -60.96 32.32
C GLU A 962 23.31 -60.34 31.18
N LEU A 963 23.61 -60.73 29.92
CA LEU A 963 22.87 -60.27 28.75
C LEU A 963 21.41 -60.75 28.75
N PHE A 964 21.16 -62.02 29.12
CA PHE A 964 19.81 -62.58 29.26
C PHE A 964 19.00 -61.84 30.33
N ALA A 965 19.60 -61.54 31.49
CA ALA A 965 18.97 -60.72 32.53
C ALA A 965 18.68 -59.29 32.04
N SER A 966 19.62 -58.67 31.31
CA SER A 966 19.42 -57.33 30.76
C SER A 966 18.29 -57.29 29.70
N ILE A 967 18.13 -58.33 28.88
CA ILE A 967 16.99 -58.47 27.96
C ILE A 967 15.65 -58.56 28.72
N ASN A 968 15.59 -59.31 29.82
CA ASN A 968 14.39 -59.40 30.65
C ASN A 968 14.06 -58.06 31.33
N ASN A 969 15.06 -57.37 31.89
CA ASN A 969 14.89 -56.01 32.45
C ASN A 969 14.36 -55.03 31.39
N ASN A 970 14.83 -55.13 30.14
CA ASN A 970 14.33 -54.33 29.03
C ASN A 970 12.85 -54.65 28.69
N GLN A 971 12.42 -55.90 28.83
CA GLN A 971 11.02 -56.30 28.66
C GLN A 971 10.12 -55.79 29.80
N GLU A 972 10.59 -55.76 31.05
CA GLU A 972 9.86 -55.14 32.18
C GLU A 972 9.72 -53.62 32.00
N LEU A 973 10.79 -52.95 31.52
CA LEU A 973 10.75 -51.52 31.20
C LEU A 973 9.83 -51.22 29.99
N LEU A 974 9.84 -52.07 28.96
CA LEU A 974 8.88 -51.99 27.85
C LEU A 974 7.44 -52.11 28.36
N GLN A 975 7.14 -53.07 29.24
CA GLN A 975 5.81 -53.24 29.81
C GLN A 975 5.39 -52.03 30.69
N THR A 976 6.34 -51.44 31.42
CA THR A 976 6.14 -50.20 32.17
C THR A 976 5.76 -49.04 31.24
N TYR A 977 6.45 -48.89 30.11
CA TYR A 977 6.12 -47.90 29.08
C TYR A 977 4.79 -48.20 28.36
N GLN A 978 4.46 -49.46 28.08
CA GLN A 978 3.18 -49.86 27.48
C GLN A 978 2.01 -49.49 28.39
N ASN A 979 2.10 -49.83 29.68
CA ASN A 979 1.10 -49.45 30.68
C ASN A 979 0.98 -47.93 30.78
N LYS A 980 2.10 -47.22 30.95
CA LYS A 980 2.12 -45.75 31.10
C LYS A 980 1.51 -45.03 29.89
N THR A 981 1.89 -45.40 28.67
CA THR A 981 1.37 -44.79 27.45
C THR A 981 -0.13 -45.03 27.28
N SER A 982 -0.64 -46.23 27.61
CA SER A 982 -2.08 -46.51 27.62
C SER A 982 -2.83 -45.75 28.72
N THR A 983 -2.25 -45.55 29.92
CA THR A 983 -2.89 -44.77 30.99
C THR A 983 -2.89 -43.27 30.69
N ASP A 984 -1.74 -42.68 30.38
CA ASP A 984 -1.59 -41.24 30.13
C ASP A 984 -2.45 -40.75 28.94
N SER A 985 -2.70 -41.63 27.96
CA SER A 985 -3.53 -41.35 26.78
C SER A 985 -5.00 -41.73 26.94
N ASN A 986 -5.45 -42.23 28.10
CA ASN A 986 -6.79 -42.81 28.28
C ASN A 986 -7.13 -43.88 27.22
N ASN A 987 -6.16 -44.76 26.92
CA ASN A 987 -6.19 -45.82 25.91
C ASN A 987 -6.17 -45.37 24.43
N HIS A 988 -6.08 -44.07 24.13
CA HIS A 988 -6.01 -43.56 22.75
C HIS A 988 -4.65 -43.78 22.06
N PHE A 989 -3.56 -44.06 22.79
CA PHE A 989 -2.29 -44.49 22.22
C PHE A 989 -1.71 -45.69 22.98
N LYS A 990 -1.29 -46.73 22.26
CA LYS A 990 -0.70 -47.95 22.83
C LYS A 990 0.53 -48.41 22.07
N ILE A 991 1.47 -49.00 22.79
CA ILE A 991 2.60 -49.75 22.22
C ILE A 991 2.30 -51.24 22.32
N ILE A 992 2.48 -51.99 21.25
CA ILE A 992 2.14 -53.43 21.18
C ILE A 992 3.35 -54.28 20.76
N GLY A 993 3.32 -55.58 21.08
CA GLY A 993 4.43 -56.51 20.89
C GLY A 993 5.30 -56.67 22.14
N LYS A 994 6.36 -57.47 22.00
CA LYS A 994 7.32 -57.85 23.05
C LYS A 994 8.72 -58.01 22.47
N PHE A 995 9.71 -58.13 23.33
CA PHE A 995 11.05 -58.61 22.99
C PHE A 995 11.12 -60.15 23.02
N ASP A 996 12.00 -60.72 22.21
CA ASP A 996 12.30 -62.16 22.19
C ASP A 996 13.55 -62.43 23.05
N ASN A 997 13.74 -63.67 23.50
CA ASN A 997 14.95 -64.08 24.21
C ASN A 997 15.39 -65.49 23.79
N VAL A 998 16.65 -65.85 24.02
CA VAL A 998 17.26 -67.12 23.60
C VAL A 998 17.46 -68.01 24.83
N ALA A 999 17.16 -69.32 24.71
CA ALA A 999 17.42 -70.28 25.76
C ALA A 999 18.94 -70.45 25.99
N LEU A 1000 19.39 -70.35 27.24
CA LEU A 1000 20.80 -70.44 27.60
C LEU A 1000 21.34 -71.87 27.51
N LEU A 1001 22.45 -72.03 26.80
CA LEU A 1001 23.22 -73.26 26.67
C LEU A 1001 24.03 -73.50 27.96
N ILE A 1002 23.67 -74.57 28.67
CA ILE A 1002 24.30 -74.96 29.93
C ILE A 1002 25.67 -75.61 29.64
N PRO A 1003 26.79 -75.14 30.22
CA PRO A 1003 28.10 -75.75 30.00
C PRO A 1003 28.18 -77.18 30.54
N ASN A 1004 28.39 -78.16 29.65
CA ASN A 1004 28.67 -79.54 30.00
C ASN A 1004 30.15 -79.84 29.72
N LEU A 1005 30.96 -79.85 30.77
CA LEU A 1005 32.42 -79.90 30.70
C LEU A 1005 32.95 -81.26 31.12
N ASP A 1006 33.92 -81.79 30.38
CA ASP A 1006 34.53 -83.09 30.68
C ASP A 1006 35.54 -82.98 31.83
N GLU A 1007 35.72 -84.07 32.59
CA GLU A 1007 36.62 -84.15 33.75
C GLU A 1007 37.97 -84.78 33.39
N ILE A 1008 39.05 -84.35 34.06
CA ILE A 1008 40.38 -84.96 33.89
C ILE A 1008 40.49 -86.20 34.79
N VAL A 1009 40.79 -87.34 34.19
CA VAL A 1009 41.00 -88.62 34.88
C VAL A 1009 42.46 -88.71 35.34
N VAL A 1010 42.76 -88.15 36.52
CA VAL A 1010 44.05 -88.34 37.19
C VAL A 1010 43.98 -89.60 38.06
N ASP A 1011 44.95 -90.49 37.91
CA ASP A 1011 45.20 -91.68 38.74
C ASP A 1011 43.99 -92.61 39.01
N GLY A 1012 43.42 -93.14 37.91
CA GLY A 1012 43.13 -94.58 37.83
C GLY A 1012 42.08 -95.17 38.77
N ASN A 1013 41.21 -94.37 39.38
CA ASN A 1013 40.07 -94.84 40.18
C ASN A 1013 38.77 -94.17 39.70
N GLU A 1014 38.04 -94.87 38.83
CA GLU A 1014 36.66 -94.51 38.47
C GLU A 1014 35.73 -94.76 39.67
N ASN A 1015 35.54 -93.75 40.51
CA ASN A 1015 34.59 -93.81 41.62
C ASN A 1015 33.24 -93.18 41.17
N GLU A 1016 32.33 -94.03 40.68
CA GLU A 1016 31.13 -93.59 39.92
C GLU A 1016 30.12 -92.70 40.67
N ASP A 1017 30.23 -92.53 41.99
CA ASP A 1017 29.22 -91.81 42.78
C ASP A 1017 29.08 -90.31 42.45
N TYR A 1018 30.08 -89.68 41.81
CA TYR A 1018 29.94 -88.28 41.37
C TYR A 1018 28.88 -88.09 40.25
N LYS A 1019 28.57 -89.14 39.47
CA LYS A 1019 27.51 -89.11 38.43
C LYS A 1019 26.08 -89.02 39.00
N LYS A 1020 25.88 -89.11 40.32
CA LYS A 1020 24.57 -88.95 40.98
C LYS A 1020 24.26 -87.53 41.47
N VAL A 1021 25.26 -86.73 41.82
CA VAL A 1021 25.02 -85.37 42.38
C VAL A 1021 24.77 -84.34 41.27
N SER A 1022 25.58 -84.35 40.21
CA SER A 1022 25.46 -83.40 39.09
C SER A 1022 24.13 -83.53 38.30
N ARG A 1023 23.38 -84.62 38.48
CA ARG A 1023 22.03 -84.81 37.92
C ARG A 1023 20.89 -84.31 38.80
N GLN A 1024 21.12 -83.94 40.06
CA GLN A 1024 20.07 -83.41 40.93
C GLN A 1024 19.90 -81.89 40.83
N VAL A 1025 20.95 -81.14 40.48
CA VAL A 1025 20.84 -79.68 40.22
C VAL A 1025 20.07 -79.39 38.94
N ALA A 1026 20.16 -80.27 37.93
CA ALA A 1026 19.48 -80.12 36.63
C ALA A 1026 17.94 -80.20 36.68
N ASN A 1027 17.34 -80.69 37.77
CA ASN A 1027 15.89 -80.83 37.92
C ASN A 1027 15.21 -79.62 38.61
N ALA A 1028 15.96 -78.60 39.03
CA ALA A 1028 15.41 -77.44 39.74
C ALA A 1028 14.90 -76.29 38.83
N GLN A 1029 15.05 -76.40 37.50
CA GLN A 1029 14.65 -75.35 36.54
C GLN A 1029 13.55 -75.79 35.54
N LYS A 1030 12.68 -76.73 35.95
CA LYS A 1030 11.43 -77.04 35.22
C LYS A 1030 10.19 -76.52 35.95
N GLN A 1031 10.09 -75.20 36.09
CA GLN A 1031 8.83 -74.49 36.33
C GLN A 1031 8.74 -73.23 35.47
N THR A 1032 8.53 -73.43 34.17
CA THR A 1032 7.83 -72.46 33.33
C THR A 1032 6.46 -73.08 33.03
N PRO A 1033 5.33 -72.44 33.38
CA PRO A 1033 4.02 -72.93 32.97
C PRO A 1033 3.86 -72.73 31.46
N THR A 1034 3.87 -73.81 30.70
CA THR A 1034 3.34 -73.80 29.33
C THR A 1034 1.83 -73.67 29.43
N PHE A 1035 1.25 -72.63 28.83
CA PHE A 1035 -0.16 -72.62 28.46
C PHE A 1035 -0.25 -72.90 26.97
N GLU A 1036 -0.89 -74.01 26.61
CA GLU A 1036 -1.25 -74.34 25.23
C GLU A 1036 -2.56 -73.61 24.85
N TYR A 1037 -2.84 -73.54 23.55
CA TYR A 1037 -4.05 -72.96 23.00
C TYR A 1037 -5.11 -74.04 22.81
N GLU A 1038 -6.38 -73.70 23.06
CA GLU A 1038 -7.53 -74.32 22.39
C GLU A 1038 -8.31 -73.23 21.67
N GLU A 1039 -8.74 -73.51 20.44
CA GLU A 1039 -9.57 -72.63 19.60
C GLU A 1039 -11.04 -73.10 19.59
N ASP A 1040 -11.93 -72.15 19.27
CA ASP A 1040 -13.28 -72.33 18.72
C ASP A 1040 -14.21 -73.43 19.27
N GLU A 1041 -15.31 -72.98 19.88
CA GLU A 1041 -16.62 -73.45 19.43
C GLU A 1041 -17.63 -72.30 19.31
N LYS A 1042 -18.58 -72.43 18.38
CA LYS A 1042 -19.57 -71.40 18.01
C LYS A 1042 -20.94 -71.75 18.60
N GLN A 1043 -21.73 -70.76 19.02
CA GLN A 1043 -22.99 -70.45 18.30
C GLN A 1043 -23.70 -69.17 18.79
N GLU A 1044 -24.76 -68.83 18.05
CA GLU A 1044 -25.46 -67.54 18.00
C GLU A 1044 -26.66 -67.39 18.95
N VAL A 1045 -26.99 -66.13 19.27
CA VAL A 1045 -28.34 -65.52 19.31
C VAL A 1045 -29.43 -66.13 20.20
N GLU A 1046 -29.93 -65.31 21.15
CA GLU A 1046 -31.32 -64.82 21.09
C GLU A 1046 -31.51 -63.47 21.83
N GLU A 1047 -32.59 -62.75 21.51
CA GLU A 1047 -32.95 -61.45 22.11
C GLU A 1047 -33.87 -61.61 23.35
N ALA A 1048 -33.95 -60.58 24.22
CA ALA A 1048 -35.21 -59.84 24.49
C ALA A 1048 -35.32 -59.15 25.88
N SER A 1049 -34.96 -57.86 25.92
CA SER A 1049 -35.80 -56.78 26.49
C SER A 1049 -36.02 -56.55 28.01
N MET A 1050 -36.30 -55.28 28.30
CA MET A 1050 -37.15 -54.71 29.38
C MET A 1050 -36.64 -54.45 30.83
N LYS A 1051 -36.59 -53.12 31.10
CA LYS A 1051 -37.16 -52.41 32.28
C LYS A 1051 -36.41 -52.35 33.62
N GLN A 1052 -35.57 -51.30 33.72
CA GLN A 1052 -35.90 -50.08 34.49
C GLN A 1052 -36.40 -50.24 35.96
N ARG A 1053 -35.60 -49.78 36.93
CA ARG A 1053 -36.10 -49.07 38.12
C ARG A 1053 -35.08 -48.11 38.76
N SER A 1054 -35.42 -46.82 38.67
CA SER A 1054 -35.14 -45.66 39.55
C SER A 1054 -34.12 -45.73 40.71
N ARG A 1055 -33.24 -44.70 40.75
CA ARG A 1055 -33.13 -43.62 41.77
C ARG A 1055 -33.50 -43.94 43.25
N THR A 1056 -32.87 -43.40 44.30
CA THR A 1056 -31.73 -42.45 44.47
C THR A 1056 -31.47 -42.31 45.98
N CYS A 1057 -30.23 -42.01 46.42
CA CYS A 1057 -30.00 -41.11 47.57
C CYS A 1057 -28.60 -40.49 47.56
N ILE A 1058 -28.53 -39.19 47.86
CA ILE A 1058 -27.31 -38.46 48.27
C ILE A 1058 -27.74 -37.64 49.49
N VAL A 1059 -26.87 -37.51 50.50
CA VAL A 1059 -27.02 -36.54 51.58
C VAL A 1059 -25.70 -35.79 51.74
N SER A 1060 -25.77 -34.46 51.73
CA SER A 1060 -24.67 -33.55 52.03
C SER A 1060 -25.29 -32.24 52.52
N ASP A 1061 -25.00 -31.85 53.77
CA ASP A 1061 -25.74 -30.80 54.46
C ASP A 1061 -25.22 -29.37 54.23
N ASN A 1062 -26.08 -28.41 54.58
CA ASN A 1062 -25.83 -26.96 54.75
C ASN A 1062 -25.62 -26.15 53.45
N TYR A 1063 -26.66 -25.46 52.95
CA TYR A 1063 -27.03 -24.07 53.31
C TYR A 1063 -26.12 -23.02 52.61
N LYS A 1064 -26.58 -21.98 51.89
CA LYS A 1064 -27.87 -21.27 51.76
C LYS A 1064 -27.73 -20.30 50.53
N THR A 1065 -28.71 -19.73 49.81
CA THR A 1065 -30.18 -19.83 49.57
C THR A 1065 -30.51 -18.81 48.44
N MET A 1066 -31.59 -18.80 47.66
CA MET A 1066 -32.85 -19.57 47.62
C MET A 1066 -33.08 -20.17 46.20
N ASN A 1067 -34.30 -20.13 45.65
CA ASN A 1067 -34.73 -20.53 44.29
C ASN A 1067 -36.03 -19.73 43.94
N PRO A 1068 -36.61 -19.72 42.71
CA PRO A 1068 -37.32 -20.89 42.18
C PRO A 1068 -37.21 -21.18 40.67
N CYS A 1069 -37.62 -22.42 40.33
CA CYS A 1069 -37.78 -23.07 39.01
C CYS A 1069 -38.81 -22.37 38.09
N VAL A 1070 -39.08 -22.74 36.82
CA VAL A 1070 -39.44 -24.07 36.23
C VAL A 1070 -39.15 -24.08 34.70
N VAL A 1071 -38.27 -24.96 34.17
CA VAL A 1071 -38.48 -26.24 33.42
C VAL A 1071 -39.27 -26.20 32.09
N GLY A 1072 -38.68 -26.81 31.04
CA GLY A 1072 -39.27 -27.25 29.77
C GLY A 1072 -38.29 -27.02 28.60
N GLY A 1073 -37.84 -27.99 27.79
CA GLY A 1073 -38.25 -29.38 27.56
C GLY A 1073 -38.85 -29.53 26.15
N MET A 1074 -38.41 -30.42 25.27
CA MET A 1074 -37.42 -31.52 25.39
C MET A 1074 -36.12 -31.23 24.62
#